data_AF-A0A6G0UHN5-F1
#
_entry.id   AF-A0A6G0UHN5-F1
#
_cell.length_a   1.000
_cell.length_b   1.000
_cell.length_c   1.000
_cell.angle_alpha   90.00
_cell.angle_beta   90.00
_cell.angle_gamma   90.00
#
_symmetry.space_group_name_H-M   'P 1'
#
loop_
_entity.id
_entity.type
_entity.pdbx_description
1 polymer ?
#
loop_
_entity_poly.entity_id
_entity_poly.type
_entity_poly.pdbx_seq_one_letter_code
_entity_poly.pdbx_strand_id
1 'polypeptide(L)'
;MADNTTKLYTNNKSADMDMVSLYLYFIEGGIIFVFNFVLALIIFLTKKLRVQKEFVLFGINMIFDALYGFAYILGGFYRLRIYLYEEYIPLQSRWICLLNPSSQMFAILIPGVGIISLITTIDRLISVSVPMRYFTLTVSYTYALGLLAVGATLPTYILAMITSYETRDIYDANGLCNLQQSAITEVYIAFRGLRVGTSIVGVFLYLPIFLRLYKILNARTKMTISNVQGKKLRQMTFTVTLITINELLLFTVPDICLILNPSTNTFFFFILNMTKGIVNIIIFLLTQKELRKAVFRRISDRFLNSTIVDVRIQSHSMVLRFNEKGLHGLADYTRMWMNESISSMSIESYTHKIHKGIAAGDLNLQNIKVARFFPPLIRYRSSEHGLYMTTLGGQSDIQAEWDLDSDFLSLFAIPFKGEVQGRIAGLRSEVSVKINPGTNEFEVHHCAAKFNDFRIRLSGSIAADILHWFRSILGKAMKKRVEETYCKMISQKLLPWLQHQLTKFPNYLHVNFGNNIELSQGLHSIALSSTHVDLRMKNKFITNGHLIETLSTLPSSYPNYERNQYLNQKMVELFIDEPTLQEIASAAHFSDQFRANMTSPFLRTDCEMLCLGTLFPELKTQLGPTKLVVEVKTLSAPIIRLLEDRAFVFINSSVEIFDSNSLNSIRENDIIDNNIDIINPILFDPVISIEVSGEAELFIQIEERKLSGNLKLRNTKAIVLESKLTDMSQKTIDFIVNLSVPFLEDAIQVFLGEGTQIDDIFKVNTRNETLTIHDGFIRLQTDLTMEHFLD
;
A
#
# COMPACT_ATOMS: atom_id res chain seq x y z
N MET A 1 31.89 34.04 -42.25
CA MET A 1 31.47 34.32 -43.63
C MET A 1 30.16 33.61 -43.88
N ALA A 2 29.04 34.28 -43.54
CA ALA A 2 27.72 33.83 -43.94
C ALA A 2 27.39 34.61 -45.22
N ASP A 3 27.50 33.92 -46.34
CA ASP A 3 27.15 34.46 -47.64
C ASP A 3 25.65 34.72 -47.68
N ASN A 4 25.25 35.86 -48.23
CA ASN A 4 23.86 36.28 -48.42
C ASN A 4 23.26 35.46 -49.57
N THR A 5 23.20 34.12 -49.40
CA THR A 5 22.57 33.26 -50.39
C THR A 5 21.09 33.60 -50.46
N THR A 6 20.68 34.10 -51.63
CA THR A 6 19.28 34.36 -51.97
C THR A 6 18.48 33.09 -51.73
N LYS A 7 17.69 33.08 -50.64
CA LYS A 7 16.73 32.00 -50.36
C LYS A 7 15.80 31.86 -51.58
N LEU A 8 15.80 30.70 -52.22
CA LEU A 8 14.84 30.35 -53.25
C LEU A 8 13.54 29.89 -52.57
N TYR A 9 12.39 30.31 -53.09
CA TYR A 9 11.08 29.96 -52.56
C TYR A 9 10.25 29.22 -53.61
N THR A 10 9.35 28.36 -53.17
CA THR A 10 8.33 27.77 -54.04
C THR A 10 7.21 28.77 -54.34
N ASN A 11 6.45 28.54 -55.41
CA ASN A 11 5.27 29.37 -55.75
C ASN A 11 4.08 29.15 -54.79
N ASN A 12 4.15 28.16 -53.90
CA ASN A 12 3.07 27.84 -52.97
C ASN A 12 3.22 28.70 -51.70
N LYS A 13 2.13 29.37 -51.31
CA LYS A 13 2.08 30.13 -50.06
C LYS A 13 2.05 29.17 -48.88
N SER A 14 2.73 29.52 -47.80
CA SER A 14 2.68 28.73 -46.55
C SER A 14 1.26 28.69 -45.99
N ALA A 15 0.46 29.74 -46.21
CA ALA A 15 -0.95 29.83 -45.80
C ALA A 15 -1.86 28.78 -46.45
N ASP A 16 -1.50 28.23 -47.62
CA ASP A 16 -2.29 27.19 -48.30
C ASP A 16 -2.07 25.79 -47.69
N MET A 17 -1.15 25.67 -46.72
CA MET A 17 -0.96 24.44 -45.99
C MET A 17 -2.14 24.17 -45.08
N ASP A 18 -2.60 22.91 -45.09
CA ASP A 18 -3.64 22.46 -44.16
C ASP A 18 -3.11 22.45 -42.72
N MET A 19 -3.48 23.50 -41.97
CA MET A 19 -3.18 23.65 -40.55
C MET A 19 -3.63 22.44 -39.74
N VAL A 20 -4.76 21.80 -40.10
CA VAL A 20 -5.29 20.64 -39.39
C VAL A 20 -4.29 19.49 -39.44
N SER A 21 -3.69 19.26 -40.60
CA SER A 21 -2.64 18.26 -40.76
C SER A 21 -1.44 18.54 -39.86
N LEU A 22 -0.96 19.78 -39.76
CA LEU A 22 0.18 20.13 -38.90
C LEU A 22 -0.10 19.89 -37.40
N TYR A 23 -1.29 20.28 -36.93
CA TYR A 23 -1.68 20.03 -35.54
C TYR A 23 -1.86 18.54 -35.25
N LEU A 24 -2.40 17.77 -36.19
CA LEU A 24 -2.53 16.31 -36.03
C LEU A 24 -1.16 15.64 -35.92
N TYR A 25 -0.16 16.03 -36.72
CA TYR A 25 1.22 15.53 -36.60
C TYR A 25 1.79 15.73 -35.19
N PHE A 26 1.56 16.91 -34.61
CA PHE A 26 2.07 17.24 -33.28
C PHE A 26 1.28 16.54 -32.15
N ILE A 27 -0.05 16.63 -32.18
CA ILE A 27 -0.93 16.11 -31.12
C ILE A 27 -0.95 14.58 -31.14
N GLU A 28 -1.19 13.95 -32.29
CA GLU A 28 -1.23 12.49 -32.38
C GLU A 28 0.15 11.88 -32.13
N GLY A 29 1.21 12.49 -32.67
CA GLY A 29 2.59 12.11 -32.37
C GLY A 29 2.90 12.19 -30.87
N GLY A 30 2.42 13.25 -30.21
CA GLY A 30 2.48 13.44 -28.76
C GLY A 30 1.80 12.33 -27.97
N ILE A 31 0.57 11.98 -28.32
CA ILE A 31 -0.21 10.90 -27.70
C ILE A 31 0.55 9.57 -27.85
N ILE A 32 0.95 9.22 -29.08
CA ILE A 32 1.66 7.96 -29.35
C ILE A 32 2.96 7.89 -28.56
N PHE A 33 3.75 8.97 -28.54
CA PHE A 33 5.01 9.03 -27.79
C PHE A 33 4.77 8.83 -26.29
N VAL A 34 3.90 9.63 -25.68
CA VAL A 34 3.68 9.61 -24.22
C VAL A 34 3.18 8.25 -23.76
N PHE A 35 2.15 7.70 -24.40
CA PHE A 35 1.57 6.43 -23.95
C PHE A 35 2.53 5.26 -24.17
N ASN A 36 3.15 5.13 -25.34
CA ASN A 36 4.08 4.03 -25.59
C ASN A 36 5.34 4.14 -24.73
N PHE A 37 5.89 5.35 -24.54
CA PHE A 37 7.06 5.56 -23.71
C PHE A 37 6.77 5.23 -22.23
N VAL A 38 5.63 5.66 -21.69
CA VAL A 38 5.23 5.35 -20.31
C VAL A 38 5.04 3.85 -20.12
N LEU A 39 4.38 3.15 -21.05
CA LEU A 39 4.21 1.69 -20.97
C LEU A 39 5.53 0.94 -21.06
N ALA A 40 6.40 1.32 -22.01
CA ALA A 40 7.74 0.76 -22.11
C ALA A 40 8.53 0.97 -20.81
N LEU A 41 8.49 2.18 -20.25
CA LEU A 41 9.16 2.52 -19.00
C LEU A 41 8.63 1.66 -17.84
N ILE A 42 7.32 1.45 -17.73
CA ILE A 42 6.72 0.58 -16.71
C ILE A 42 7.24 -0.87 -16.84
N ILE A 43 7.33 -1.39 -18.07
CA ILE A 43 7.85 -2.73 -18.33
C ILE A 43 9.33 -2.83 -17.89
N PHE A 44 10.18 -1.88 -18.29
CA PHE A 44 11.61 -1.95 -17.98
C PHE A 44 11.93 -1.67 -16.51
N LEU A 45 11.17 -0.80 -15.84
CA LEU A 45 11.35 -0.50 -14.42
C LEU A 45 10.85 -1.62 -13.50
N THR A 46 9.85 -2.40 -13.93
CA THR A 46 9.26 -3.46 -13.10
C THR A 46 10.09 -4.74 -13.19
N LYS A 47 10.83 -5.09 -12.12
CA LYS A 47 11.70 -6.28 -12.07
C LYS A 47 10.97 -7.57 -12.50
N LYS A 48 9.72 -7.78 -12.04
CA LYS A 48 8.90 -8.95 -12.38
C LYS A 48 8.61 -9.07 -13.89
N LEU A 49 8.37 -7.94 -14.57
CA LEU A 49 8.07 -7.90 -16.01
C LEU A 49 9.35 -8.02 -16.84
N ARG A 50 10.44 -7.36 -16.43
CA ARG A 50 11.74 -7.39 -17.13
C ARG A 50 12.40 -8.78 -17.16
N VAL A 51 12.12 -9.64 -16.19
CA VAL A 51 12.63 -11.02 -16.17
C VAL A 51 11.96 -11.90 -17.24
N GLN A 52 10.80 -11.47 -17.76
CA GLN A 52 10.04 -12.21 -18.76
C GLN A 52 10.38 -11.70 -20.18
N LYS A 53 10.99 -12.56 -21.00
CA LYS A 53 11.49 -12.26 -22.36
C LYS A 53 10.43 -11.62 -23.24
N GLU A 54 9.20 -12.11 -23.14
CA GLU A 54 8.06 -11.63 -23.90
C GLU A 54 7.75 -10.15 -23.65
N PHE A 55 7.82 -9.71 -22.40
CA PHE A 55 7.54 -8.32 -22.03
C PHE A 55 8.68 -7.41 -22.48
N VAL A 56 9.93 -7.88 -22.43
CA VAL A 56 11.08 -7.14 -22.99
C VAL A 56 10.91 -6.91 -24.48
N LEU A 57 10.47 -7.94 -25.24
CA LEU A 57 10.19 -7.80 -26.67
C LEU A 57 9.06 -6.79 -26.94
N PHE A 58 7.97 -6.83 -26.16
CA PHE A 58 6.90 -5.83 -26.26
C PHE A 58 7.38 -4.43 -25.90
N GLY A 59 8.25 -4.30 -24.89
CA GLY A 59 8.88 -3.04 -24.51
C GLY A 59 9.73 -2.47 -25.64
N ILE A 60 10.48 -3.31 -26.38
CA ILE A 60 11.25 -2.88 -27.56
C ILE A 60 10.31 -2.36 -28.66
N ASN A 61 9.22 -3.08 -28.97
CA ASN A 61 8.23 -2.63 -29.96
C ASN A 61 7.59 -1.28 -29.55
N MET A 62 7.24 -1.12 -28.27
CA MET A 62 6.71 0.14 -27.74
C MET A 62 7.73 1.28 -27.81
N ILE A 63 9.02 1.03 -27.57
CA ILE A 63 10.07 2.04 -27.75
C ILE A 63 10.13 2.50 -29.20
N PHE A 64 10.04 1.58 -30.16
CA PHE A 64 10.02 1.93 -31.58
C PHE A 64 8.79 2.76 -31.95
N ASP A 65 7.60 2.37 -31.48
CA ASP A 65 6.37 3.15 -31.70
C ASP A 65 6.45 4.53 -31.01
N ALA A 66 7.10 4.64 -29.84
CA ALA A 66 7.36 5.91 -29.18
C ALA A 66 8.33 6.80 -29.98
N LEU A 67 9.46 6.25 -30.44
CA LEU A 67 10.41 6.98 -31.30
C LEU A 67 9.75 7.45 -32.60
N TYR A 68 8.83 6.67 -33.15
CA TYR A 68 8.04 7.05 -34.31
C TYR A 68 7.10 8.22 -34.02
N GLY A 69 6.38 8.19 -32.89
CA GLY A 69 5.61 9.34 -32.40
C GLY A 69 6.49 10.59 -32.19
N PHE A 70 7.68 10.44 -31.62
CA PHE A 70 8.62 11.54 -31.42
C PHE A 70 9.13 12.14 -32.74
N ALA A 71 9.41 11.32 -33.76
CA ALA A 71 9.78 11.79 -35.09
C ALA A 71 8.69 12.69 -35.71
N TYR A 72 7.41 12.35 -35.49
CA TYR A 72 6.29 13.18 -35.93
C TYR A 72 6.15 14.48 -35.16
N ILE A 73 6.40 14.49 -33.83
CA ILE A 73 6.43 15.72 -33.04
C ILE A 73 7.51 16.66 -33.59
N LEU A 74 8.73 16.17 -33.84
CA LEU A 74 9.82 16.95 -34.40
C LEU A 74 9.49 17.49 -35.80
N GLY A 75 8.91 16.65 -36.66
CA GLY A 75 8.48 17.05 -38.00
C GLY A 75 7.37 18.09 -37.97
N GLY A 76 6.38 17.91 -37.09
CA GLY A 76 5.28 18.86 -36.87
C GLY A 76 5.78 20.20 -36.36
N PHE A 77 6.66 20.21 -35.35
CA PHE A 77 7.26 21.43 -34.81
C PHE A 77 8.08 22.18 -35.86
N TYR A 78 8.90 21.48 -36.63
CA TYR A 78 9.69 22.08 -37.70
C TYR A 78 8.80 22.72 -38.78
N ARG A 79 7.74 22.03 -39.22
CA ARG A 79 6.81 22.56 -40.22
C ARG A 79 5.96 23.70 -39.70
N LEU A 80 5.53 23.65 -38.44
CA LEU A 80 4.82 24.73 -37.78
C LEU A 80 5.70 25.98 -37.70
N ARG A 81 7.01 25.84 -37.44
CA ARG A 81 7.95 26.95 -37.50
C ARG A 81 7.99 27.59 -38.89
N ILE A 82 8.09 26.79 -39.95
CA ILE A 82 8.09 27.34 -41.32
C ILE A 82 6.77 28.07 -41.59
N TYR A 83 5.64 27.47 -41.22
CA TYR A 83 4.32 28.08 -41.37
C TYR A 83 4.19 29.44 -40.67
N LEU A 84 4.75 29.58 -39.46
CA LEU A 84 4.64 30.81 -38.67
C LEU A 84 5.62 31.92 -39.09
N TYR A 85 6.80 31.57 -39.62
CA TYR A 85 7.88 32.54 -39.85
C TYR A 85 8.14 32.87 -41.33
N GLU A 86 7.68 32.04 -42.27
CA GLU A 86 7.95 32.23 -43.70
C GLU A 86 6.62 32.35 -44.47
N GLU A 87 6.48 33.38 -45.31
CA GLU A 87 5.27 33.62 -46.13
C GLU A 87 5.17 32.60 -47.29
N TYR A 88 6.32 32.15 -47.79
CA TYR A 88 6.44 31.17 -48.85
C TYR A 88 7.30 30.01 -48.39
N ILE A 89 7.02 28.81 -48.88
CA ILE A 89 7.78 27.64 -48.46
C ILE A 89 9.18 27.69 -49.12
N PRO A 90 10.28 27.70 -48.35
CA PRO A 90 11.62 27.79 -48.91
C PRO A 90 12.00 26.51 -49.64
N LEU A 91 12.78 26.62 -50.72
CA LEU A 91 13.45 25.49 -51.34
C LEU A 91 14.73 25.18 -50.58
N GLN A 92 14.93 23.90 -50.26
CA GLN A 92 16.12 23.41 -49.57
C GLN A 92 16.76 22.30 -50.40
N SER A 93 18.05 22.03 -50.17
CA SER A 93 18.66 20.85 -50.75
C SER A 93 18.23 19.59 -49.99
N ARG A 94 18.19 18.46 -50.69
CA ARG A 94 17.80 17.16 -50.12
C ARG A 94 18.70 16.79 -48.93
N TRP A 95 19.99 17.11 -49.01
CA TRP A 95 20.95 16.96 -47.92
C TRP A 95 20.53 17.72 -46.65
N ILE A 96 20.17 18.99 -46.77
CA ILE A 96 19.71 19.80 -45.64
C ILE A 96 18.42 19.21 -45.06
N CYS A 97 17.49 18.81 -45.91
CA CYS A 97 16.24 18.18 -45.49
C CYS A 97 16.45 16.80 -44.83
N LEU A 98 17.42 16.00 -45.27
CA LEU A 98 17.75 14.72 -44.63
C LEU A 98 18.47 14.92 -43.29
N LEU A 99 19.28 15.99 -43.15
CA LEU A 99 19.91 16.37 -41.89
C LEU A 99 18.91 16.83 -40.82
N ASN A 100 17.67 17.12 -41.20
CA ASN A 100 16.62 17.40 -40.24
C ASN A 100 16.40 16.20 -39.29
N PRO A 101 16.42 16.39 -37.96
CA PRO A 101 16.25 15.31 -36.99
C PRO A 101 15.03 14.40 -37.25
N SER A 102 13.90 14.97 -37.69
CA SER A 102 12.71 14.15 -38.01
C SER A 102 12.96 13.22 -39.19
N SER A 103 13.63 13.70 -40.24
CA SER A 103 13.93 12.93 -41.45
C SER A 103 14.93 11.81 -41.16
N GLN A 104 15.95 12.08 -40.34
CA GLN A 104 16.89 11.05 -39.90
C GLN A 104 16.17 9.93 -39.13
N MET A 105 15.28 10.30 -38.20
CA MET A 105 14.49 9.33 -37.46
C MET A 105 13.59 8.51 -38.39
N PHE A 106 12.90 9.14 -39.36
CA PHE A 106 12.07 8.38 -40.31
C PHE A 106 12.89 7.45 -41.21
N ALA A 107 14.08 7.86 -41.65
CA ALA A 107 14.97 7.01 -42.45
C ALA A 107 15.39 5.74 -41.70
N ILE A 108 15.56 5.82 -40.38
CA ILE A 108 15.88 4.66 -39.51
C ILE A 108 14.62 3.85 -39.19
N LEU A 109 13.53 4.53 -38.81
CA LEU A 109 12.35 3.88 -38.24
C LEU A 109 11.46 3.19 -39.29
N ILE A 110 11.32 3.74 -40.50
CA ILE A 110 10.45 3.14 -41.54
C ILE A 110 10.88 1.70 -41.87
N PRO A 111 12.14 1.42 -42.27
CA PRO A 111 12.58 0.04 -42.46
C PRO A 111 12.63 -0.73 -41.13
N GLY A 112 12.96 -0.06 -40.02
CA GLY A 112 13.07 -0.66 -38.70
C GLY A 112 11.79 -1.32 -38.18
N VAL A 113 10.63 -0.70 -38.40
CA VAL A 113 9.33 -1.26 -37.97
C VAL A 113 9.09 -2.64 -38.60
N GLY A 114 9.32 -2.78 -39.91
CA GLY A 114 9.14 -4.05 -40.61
C GLY A 114 10.16 -5.12 -40.17
N ILE A 115 11.43 -4.73 -40.00
CA ILE A 115 12.48 -5.63 -39.52
C ILE A 115 12.17 -6.16 -38.11
N ILE A 116 11.70 -5.30 -37.21
CA ILE A 116 11.30 -5.70 -35.85
C ILE A 116 10.12 -6.64 -35.88
N SER A 117 9.12 -6.36 -36.70
CA SER A 117 7.97 -7.25 -36.89
C SER A 117 8.42 -8.65 -37.33
N LEU A 118 9.34 -8.72 -38.30
CA LEU A 118 9.92 -9.98 -38.75
C LEU A 118 10.68 -10.70 -37.63
N ILE A 119 11.55 -9.99 -36.89
CA ILE A 119 12.31 -10.56 -35.76
C ILE A 119 11.37 -11.07 -34.67
N THR A 120 10.31 -10.33 -34.34
CA THR A 120 9.32 -10.79 -33.35
C THR A 120 8.61 -12.05 -33.82
N THR A 121 8.34 -12.17 -35.12
CA THR A 121 7.75 -13.36 -35.72
C THR A 121 8.70 -14.55 -35.69
N ILE A 122 10.00 -14.34 -35.96
CA ILE A 122 11.05 -15.36 -35.86
C ILE A 122 11.21 -15.83 -34.40
N ASP A 123 11.24 -14.93 -33.42
CA ASP A 123 11.26 -15.26 -32.00
C ASP A 123 10.08 -16.18 -31.64
N ARG A 124 8.87 -15.87 -32.15
CA ARG A 124 7.71 -16.73 -31.93
C ARG A 124 7.84 -18.08 -32.61
N LEU A 125 8.34 -18.13 -33.85
CA LEU A 125 8.60 -19.39 -34.55
C LEU A 125 9.56 -20.28 -33.75
N ILE A 126 10.63 -19.71 -33.19
CA ILE A 126 11.58 -20.44 -32.34
C ILE A 126 10.88 -20.92 -31.07
N SER A 127 10.09 -20.06 -30.41
CA SER A 127 9.38 -20.41 -29.16
C SER A 127 8.40 -21.57 -29.33
N VAL A 128 7.70 -21.65 -30.46
CA VAL A 128 6.73 -22.70 -30.76
C VAL A 128 7.42 -23.95 -31.33
N SER A 129 8.52 -23.78 -32.06
CA SER A 129 9.24 -24.90 -32.66
C SER A 129 10.06 -25.69 -31.65
N VAL A 130 10.73 -25.01 -30.71
CA VAL A 130 11.66 -25.64 -29.75
C VAL A 130 11.45 -25.08 -28.34
N PRO A 131 10.30 -25.35 -27.69
CA PRO A 131 9.93 -24.72 -26.42
C PRO A 131 10.94 -25.00 -25.31
N MET A 132 11.46 -26.24 -25.21
CA MET A 132 12.41 -26.62 -24.15
C MET A 132 13.70 -25.81 -24.19
N ARG A 133 14.28 -25.59 -25.38
CA ARG A 133 15.47 -24.74 -25.53
C ARG A 133 15.13 -23.25 -25.40
N TYR A 134 13.95 -22.85 -25.85
CA TYR A 134 13.52 -21.46 -25.73
C TYR A 134 13.40 -21.03 -24.26
N PHE A 135 12.90 -21.90 -23.38
CA PHE A 135 12.81 -21.62 -21.95
C PHE A 135 14.18 -21.44 -21.29
N THR A 136 15.21 -22.17 -21.70
CA THR A 136 16.56 -22.08 -21.13
C THR A 136 17.36 -20.87 -21.58
N LEU A 137 16.94 -20.17 -22.65
CA LEU A 137 17.59 -18.92 -23.08
C LEU A 137 17.51 -17.86 -21.95
N THR A 138 18.47 -16.95 -21.89
CA THR A 138 18.46 -15.82 -20.94
C THR A 138 17.75 -14.61 -21.56
N VAL A 139 17.37 -13.62 -20.75
CA VAL A 139 16.75 -12.37 -21.23
C VAL A 139 17.70 -11.56 -22.14
N SER A 140 19.03 -11.74 -21.99
CA SER A 140 20.03 -11.13 -22.86
C SER A 140 19.83 -11.45 -24.35
N TYR A 141 19.27 -12.61 -24.68
CA TYR A 141 18.90 -12.97 -26.05
C TYR A 141 17.93 -11.97 -26.67
N THR A 142 16.89 -11.57 -25.93
CA THR A 142 15.87 -10.63 -26.43
C THR A 142 16.45 -9.23 -26.63
N TYR A 143 17.37 -8.79 -25.75
CA TYR A 143 18.08 -7.54 -25.96
C TYR A 143 19.00 -7.59 -27.18
N ALA A 144 19.68 -8.70 -27.42
CA ALA A 144 20.49 -8.90 -28.61
C ALA A 144 19.64 -8.87 -29.89
N LEU A 145 18.43 -9.46 -29.89
CA LEU A 145 17.49 -9.34 -31.00
C LEU A 145 17.06 -7.89 -31.26
N GLY A 146 16.78 -7.12 -30.20
CA GLY A 146 16.46 -5.70 -30.32
C GLY A 146 17.60 -4.89 -30.92
N LEU A 147 18.83 -5.13 -30.46
CA LEU A 147 20.03 -4.48 -30.98
C LEU A 147 20.29 -4.85 -32.45
N LEU A 148 20.10 -6.12 -32.81
CA LEU A 148 20.20 -6.60 -34.19
C LEU A 148 19.18 -5.90 -35.09
N ALA A 149 17.95 -5.69 -34.61
CA ALA A 149 16.91 -4.99 -35.37
C ALA A 149 17.29 -3.54 -35.68
N VAL A 150 17.81 -2.83 -34.68
CA VAL A 150 18.33 -1.45 -34.86
C VAL A 150 19.51 -1.47 -35.82
N GLY A 151 20.48 -2.37 -35.62
CA GLY A 151 21.68 -2.48 -36.45
C GLY A 151 21.36 -2.76 -37.92
N ALA A 152 20.32 -3.57 -38.20
CA ALA A 152 19.89 -3.89 -39.55
C ALA A 152 19.31 -2.69 -40.33
N THR A 153 18.94 -1.59 -39.67
CA THR A 153 18.47 -0.35 -40.32
C THR A 153 19.61 0.61 -40.70
N LEU A 154 20.80 0.43 -40.13
CA LEU A 154 21.94 1.32 -40.38
C LEU A 154 22.39 1.32 -41.84
N PRO A 155 22.47 0.19 -42.57
CA PRO A 155 22.88 0.20 -43.98
C PRO A 155 21.95 1.05 -44.85
N THR A 156 20.63 0.94 -44.63
CA THR A 156 19.64 1.74 -45.35
C THR A 156 19.77 3.24 -45.04
N TYR A 157 20.03 3.59 -43.79
CA TYR A 157 20.27 4.98 -43.38
C TYR A 157 21.56 5.55 -43.99
N ILE A 158 22.66 4.80 -43.94
CA ILE A 158 23.96 5.20 -44.52
C ILE A 158 23.81 5.42 -46.03
N LEU A 159 23.09 4.54 -46.72
CA LEU A 159 22.82 4.69 -48.15
C LEU A 159 22.04 5.98 -48.46
N ALA A 160 21.03 6.33 -47.65
CA ALA A 160 20.33 7.60 -47.80
C ALA A 160 21.24 8.82 -47.56
N MET A 161 22.14 8.75 -46.59
CA MET A 161 23.10 9.82 -46.32
C MET A 161 24.07 10.01 -47.50
N ILE A 162 24.65 8.94 -48.02
CA ILE A 162 25.59 9.00 -49.15
C ILE A 162 24.89 9.59 -50.39
N THR A 163 23.74 9.04 -50.75
CA THR A 163 22.99 9.48 -51.95
C THR A 163 22.50 10.92 -51.84
N SER A 164 22.04 11.34 -50.65
CA SER A 164 21.57 12.72 -50.47
C SER A 164 22.72 13.73 -50.44
N TYR A 165 23.92 13.32 -50.00
CA TYR A 165 25.12 14.15 -50.01
C TYR A 165 25.57 14.53 -51.42
N GLU A 166 25.40 13.65 -52.40
CA GLU A 166 25.68 13.95 -53.81
C GLU A 166 24.80 15.09 -54.34
N THR A 167 23.58 15.20 -53.82
CA THR A 167 22.60 16.25 -54.19
C THR A 167 22.64 17.50 -53.30
N ARG A 168 23.72 17.71 -52.52
CA ARG A 168 23.78 18.80 -51.52
C ARG A 168 23.67 20.21 -52.09
N ASP A 169 24.09 20.40 -53.34
CA ASP A 169 24.15 21.70 -54.01
C ASP A 169 22.87 21.99 -54.84
N ILE A 170 21.94 21.04 -54.92
CA ILE A 170 20.68 21.14 -55.69
C ILE A 170 19.54 21.52 -54.74
N TYR A 171 18.92 22.69 -54.95
CA TYR A 171 17.80 23.21 -54.15
C TYR A 171 16.45 22.91 -54.81
N ASP A 172 16.09 21.62 -54.89
CA ASP A 172 14.87 21.14 -55.54
C ASP A 172 13.82 20.59 -54.55
N ALA A 173 14.17 20.45 -53.27
CA ALA A 173 13.28 19.92 -52.26
C ALA A 173 12.44 21.03 -51.62
N ASN A 174 11.17 20.74 -51.40
CA ASN A 174 10.30 21.61 -50.61
C ASN A 174 10.79 21.62 -49.15
N GLY A 175 10.93 22.83 -48.57
CA GLY A 175 11.44 23.06 -47.22
C GLY A 175 10.63 22.42 -46.09
N LEU A 176 9.46 21.84 -46.37
CA LEU A 176 8.72 20.97 -45.42
C LEU A 176 9.45 19.66 -45.09
N CYS A 177 10.47 19.30 -45.89
CA CYS A 177 11.37 18.18 -45.67
C CYS A 177 10.64 16.89 -45.32
N ASN A 178 9.63 16.52 -46.12
CA ASN A 178 9.08 15.17 -46.07
C ASN A 178 10.17 14.16 -46.45
N LEU A 179 10.14 12.95 -45.89
CA LEU A 179 11.17 11.95 -46.24
C LEU A 179 11.19 11.64 -47.74
N GLN A 180 10.02 11.64 -48.40
CA GLN A 180 9.90 11.50 -49.86
C GLN A 180 10.68 12.56 -50.65
N GLN A 181 10.86 13.75 -50.09
CA GLN A 181 11.60 14.87 -50.70
C GLN A 181 13.04 14.95 -50.17
N SER A 182 13.31 14.38 -49.00
CA SER A 182 14.62 14.41 -48.34
C SER A 182 15.56 13.32 -48.85
N ALA A 183 15.01 12.16 -49.21
CA ALA A 183 15.75 11.06 -49.83
C ALA A 183 15.47 11.03 -51.34
N ILE A 184 16.40 10.46 -52.12
CA ILE A 184 16.13 10.19 -53.53
C ILE A 184 15.01 9.15 -53.65
N THR A 185 14.17 9.28 -54.68
CA THR A 185 12.97 8.47 -54.90
C THR A 185 13.25 6.96 -54.82
N GLU A 186 14.36 6.48 -55.38
CA GLU A 186 14.73 5.07 -55.36
C GLU A 186 15.01 4.58 -53.94
N VAL A 187 15.69 5.39 -53.13
CA VAL A 187 16.00 5.06 -51.73
C VAL A 187 14.74 5.10 -50.87
N TYR A 188 13.86 6.08 -51.11
CA TYR A 188 12.57 6.15 -50.43
C TYR A 188 11.67 4.94 -50.75
N ILE A 189 11.63 4.52 -52.02
CA ILE A 189 10.94 3.30 -52.45
C ILE A 189 11.60 2.08 -51.80
N ALA A 190 12.92 2.02 -51.70
CA ALA A 190 13.63 0.92 -51.05
C ALA A 190 13.30 0.81 -49.55
N PHE A 191 13.17 1.93 -48.83
CA PHE A 191 12.76 1.93 -47.41
C PHE A 191 11.39 1.29 -47.21
N ARG A 192 10.41 1.70 -48.02
CA ARG A 192 9.05 1.16 -47.99
C ARG A 192 9.02 -0.29 -48.48
N GLY A 193 9.75 -0.60 -49.55
CA GLY A 193 9.86 -1.95 -50.10
C GLY A 193 10.45 -2.94 -49.09
N LEU A 194 11.50 -2.55 -48.36
CA LEU A 194 12.08 -3.37 -47.30
C LEU A 194 11.08 -3.63 -46.17
N ARG A 195 10.33 -2.61 -45.76
CA ARG A 195 9.29 -2.74 -44.74
C ARG A 195 8.14 -3.65 -45.19
N VAL A 196 7.63 -3.45 -46.40
CA VAL A 196 6.57 -4.29 -46.98
C VAL A 196 7.05 -5.73 -47.13
N GLY A 197 8.25 -5.93 -47.67
CA GLY A 197 8.84 -7.26 -47.84
C GLY A 197 9.01 -8.00 -46.51
N THR A 198 9.58 -7.34 -45.50
CA THR A 198 9.74 -7.94 -44.16
C THR A 198 8.40 -8.26 -43.49
N SER A 199 7.39 -7.40 -43.66
CA SER A 199 6.02 -7.64 -43.15
C SER A 199 5.36 -8.84 -43.84
N ILE A 200 5.45 -8.95 -45.17
CA ILE A 200 4.91 -10.07 -45.94
C ILE A 200 5.58 -11.39 -45.54
N VAL A 201 6.91 -11.41 -45.43
CA VAL A 201 7.65 -12.58 -44.94
C VAL A 201 7.19 -12.96 -43.53
N GLY A 202 6.97 -11.97 -42.66
CA GLY A 202 6.37 -12.18 -41.34
C GLY A 202 5.02 -12.89 -41.40
N VAL A 203 4.10 -12.43 -42.25
CA VAL A 203 2.79 -13.08 -42.44
C VAL A 203 2.92 -14.54 -42.87
N PHE A 204 3.80 -14.84 -43.83
CA PHE A 204 4.04 -16.22 -44.28
C PHE A 204 4.59 -17.11 -43.15
N LEU A 205 5.43 -16.57 -42.26
CA LEU A 205 5.94 -17.30 -41.10
C LEU A 205 4.87 -17.59 -40.03
N TYR A 206 3.74 -16.87 -40.00
CA TYR A 206 2.64 -17.19 -39.07
C TYR A 206 1.89 -18.48 -39.43
N LEU A 207 1.85 -18.85 -40.71
CA LEU A 207 1.19 -20.08 -41.13
C LEU A 207 1.79 -21.33 -40.45
N PRO A 208 3.12 -21.58 -40.48
CA PRO A 208 3.70 -22.71 -39.76
C PRO A 208 3.59 -22.57 -38.23
N ILE A 209 3.61 -21.35 -37.67
CA ILE A 209 3.39 -21.12 -36.23
C ILE A 209 1.99 -21.59 -35.84
N PHE A 210 0.97 -21.18 -36.59
CA PHE A 210 -0.42 -21.53 -36.31
C PHE A 210 -0.66 -23.03 -36.45
N LEU A 211 -0.19 -23.65 -37.54
CA LEU A 211 -0.32 -25.09 -37.76
C LEU A 211 0.33 -25.90 -36.64
N ARG A 212 1.51 -25.48 -36.16
CA ARG A 212 2.22 -26.17 -35.08
C ARG A 212 1.55 -25.95 -33.73
N LEU A 213 1.08 -24.75 -33.44
CA LEU A 213 0.30 -24.46 -32.22
C LEU A 213 -0.99 -25.28 -32.18
N TYR A 214 -1.71 -25.37 -33.30
CA TYR A 214 -2.91 -26.18 -33.44
C TYR A 214 -2.62 -27.66 -33.20
N LYS A 215 -1.53 -28.20 -33.77
CA LYS A 215 -1.10 -29.59 -33.52
C LYS A 215 -0.77 -29.84 -32.04
N ILE A 216 -0.12 -28.90 -31.36
CA ILE A 216 0.18 -29.00 -29.91
C ILE A 216 -1.11 -29.01 -29.08
N LEU A 217 -2.11 -28.19 -29.45
CA LEU A 217 -3.40 -28.15 -28.76
C LEU A 217 -4.17 -29.47 -28.91
N ASN A 218 -4.22 -30.03 -30.12
CA ASN A 218 -4.91 -31.30 -30.37
C ASN A 218 -4.17 -32.51 -29.76
N ALA A 219 -2.84 -32.46 -29.64
CA ALA A 219 -2.07 -33.51 -28.96
C ALA A 219 -2.25 -33.49 -27.43
N ARG A 220 -2.56 -32.32 -26.83
CA ARG A 220 -2.70 -32.14 -25.37
C ARG A 220 -3.99 -32.66 -24.77
N THR A 221 -4.99 -33.01 -25.57
CA THR A 221 -6.16 -33.77 -25.10
C THR A 221 -5.81 -35.14 -24.49
N LYS A 222 -4.55 -35.59 -24.59
CA LYS A 222 -4.07 -36.87 -24.05
C LYS A 222 -2.91 -36.80 -23.04
N MET A 223 -2.37 -35.61 -22.69
CA MET A 223 -1.26 -35.52 -21.72
C MET A 223 -1.41 -34.34 -20.73
N THR A 224 -1.38 -34.71 -19.45
CA THR A 224 -1.56 -33.93 -18.22
C THR A 224 -0.38 -32.99 -17.91
N ILE A 225 0.01 -32.11 -18.85
CA ILE A 225 0.98 -31.05 -18.56
C ILE A 225 0.22 -29.80 -18.08
N SER A 226 0.68 -29.22 -16.96
CA SER A 226 0.01 -28.14 -16.20
C SER A 226 -0.73 -27.10 -17.06
N ASN A 227 -2.04 -26.98 -16.85
CA ASN A 227 -2.95 -26.11 -17.60
C ASN A 227 -2.52 -24.62 -17.64
N VAL A 228 -1.69 -24.18 -16.70
CA VAL A 228 -1.32 -22.77 -16.51
C VAL A 228 -0.33 -22.27 -17.57
N GLN A 229 0.73 -23.03 -17.87
CA GLN A 229 1.78 -22.59 -18.81
C GLN A 229 1.28 -22.57 -20.26
N GLY A 230 0.44 -23.54 -20.64
CA GLY A 230 -0.20 -23.58 -21.95
C GLY A 230 -1.12 -22.39 -22.22
N LYS A 231 -1.92 -22.01 -21.22
CA LYS A 231 -2.80 -20.84 -21.31
C LYS A 231 -2.00 -19.55 -21.48
N LYS A 232 -0.88 -19.41 -20.76
CA LYS A 232 0.03 -18.27 -20.88
C LYS A 232 0.63 -18.16 -22.28
N LEU A 233 1.16 -19.27 -22.83
CA LEU A 233 1.73 -19.30 -24.19
C LEU A 233 0.68 -18.95 -25.26
N ARG A 234 -0.54 -19.49 -25.15
CA ARG A 234 -1.64 -19.18 -26.09
C ARG A 234 -2.00 -17.70 -26.10
N GLN A 235 -2.15 -17.11 -24.92
CA GLN A 235 -2.53 -15.70 -24.78
C GLN A 235 -1.45 -14.78 -25.37
N MET A 236 -0.18 -15.15 -25.26
CA MET A 236 0.94 -14.44 -25.88
C MET A 236 0.92 -14.54 -27.40
N THR A 237 0.80 -15.74 -27.97
CA THR A 237 0.75 -15.89 -29.42
C THR A 237 -0.42 -15.12 -30.01
N PHE A 238 -1.59 -15.14 -29.35
CA PHE A 238 -2.75 -14.37 -29.77
C PHE A 238 -2.48 -12.85 -29.80
N THR A 239 -1.79 -12.33 -28.78
CA THR A 239 -1.42 -10.90 -28.72
C THR A 239 -0.54 -10.52 -29.90
N VAL A 240 0.49 -11.31 -30.18
CA VAL A 240 1.41 -11.06 -31.28
C VAL A 240 0.69 -11.11 -32.62
N THR A 241 -0.18 -12.10 -32.84
CA THR A 241 -0.99 -12.20 -34.06
C THR A 241 -1.90 -10.97 -34.26
N LEU A 242 -2.51 -10.45 -33.20
CA LEU A 242 -3.29 -9.22 -33.30
C LEU A 242 -2.44 -8.01 -33.70
N ILE A 243 -1.23 -7.91 -33.15
CA ILE A 243 -0.29 -6.82 -33.49
C ILE A 243 0.15 -6.92 -34.95
N THR A 244 0.43 -8.12 -35.47
CA THR A 244 0.86 -8.28 -36.86
C THR A 244 -0.29 -8.08 -37.85
N ILE A 245 -1.51 -8.48 -37.51
CA ILE A 245 -2.70 -8.13 -38.31
C ILE A 245 -2.88 -6.61 -38.35
N ASN A 246 -2.75 -5.95 -37.21
CA ASN A 246 -2.83 -4.49 -37.10
C ASN A 246 -1.77 -3.80 -37.99
N GLU A 247 -0.54 -4.30 -37.98
CA GLU A 247 0.54 -3.80 -38.83
C GLU A 247 0.29 -4.03 -40.32
N LEU A 248 -0.21 -5.21 -40.70
CA LEU A 248 -0.55 -5.51 -42.09
C LEU A 248 -1.61 -4.53 -42.62
N LEU A 249 -2.67 -4.31 -41.85
CA LEU A 249 -3.80 -3.46 -42.23
C LEU A 249 -3.45 -1.96 -42.21
N LEU A 250 -2.79 -1.49 -41.17
CA LEU A 250 -2.57 -0.06 -40.94
C LEU A 250 -1.23 0.47 -41.44
N PHE A 251 -0.29 -0.39 -41.82
CA PHE A 251 1.00 0.02 -42.40
C PHE A 251 1.28 -0.60 -43.77
N THR A 252 1.22 -1.93 -43.90
CA THR A 252 1.63 -2.59 -45.14
C THR A 252 0.70 -2.24 -46.31
N VAL A 253 -0.62 -2.23 -46.09
CA VAL A 253 -1.59 -1.86 -47.14
C VAL A 253 -1.40 -0.41 -47.61
N PRO A 254 -1.33 0.61 -46.72
CA PRO A 254 -0.96 1.98 -47.10
C PRO A 254 0.34 2.08 -47.88
N ASP A 255 1.37 1.36 -47.47
CA ASP A 255 2.67 1.42 -48.11
C ASP A 255 2.67 0.79 -49.51
N ILE A 256 1.92 -0.29 -49.72
CA ILE A 256 1.71 -0.85 -51.07
C ILE A 256 0.98 0.17 -51.96
N CYS A 257 -0.08 0.81 -51.46
CA CYS A 257 -0.80 1.84 -52.20
C CYS A 257 0.12 3.01 -52.59
N LEU A 258 0.99 3.46 -51.68
CA LEU A 258 1.92 4.56 -51.90
C LEU A 258 3.11 4.19 -52.81
N ILE A 259 3.50 2.91 -52.85
CA ILE A 259 4.48 2.42 -53.84
C ILE A 259 3.87 2.43 -55.24
N LEU A 260 2.61 2.02 -55.39
CA LEU A 260 1.92 1.98 -56.68
C LEU A 260 1.56 3.38 -57.19
N ASN A 261 1.11 4.27 -56.30
CA ASN A 261 0.70 5.63 -56.62
C ASN A 261 1.37 6.65 -55.67
N PRO A 262 2.62 7.06 -55.96
CA PRO A 262 3.38 7.96 -55.08
C PRO A 262 2.85 9.40 -55.04
N SER A 263 1.93 9.76 -55.95
CA SER A 263 1.30 11.08 -56.06
C SER A 263 -0.01 11.23 -55.27
N THR A 264 -0.55 10.14 -54.71
CA THR A 264 -1.84 10.17 -54.00
C THR A 264 -1.74 10.97 -52.70
N ASN A 265 -2.81 11.68 -52.33
CA ASN A 265 -2.85 12.49 -51.10
C ASN A 265 -2.52 11.63 -49.87
N THR A 266 -1.45 12.00 -49.18
CA THR A 266 -0.80 11.22 -48.12
C THR A 266 -1.51 11.31 -46.77
N PHE A 267 -2.50 12.21 -46.62
CA PHE A 267 -3.14 12.48 -45.34
C PHE A 267 -3.90 11.28 -44.75
N PHE A 268 -4.70 10.57 -45.56
CA PHE A 268 -5.43 9.39 -45.09
C PHE A 268 -4.48 8.26 -44.68
N PHE A 269 -3.45 7.99 -45.48
CA PHE A 269 -2.43 6.99 -45.16
C PHE A 269 -1.60 7.39 -43.93
N PHE A 270 -1.39 8.68 -43.72
CA PHE A 270 -0.77 9.20 -42.51
C PHE A 270 -1.61 8.89 -41.25
N ILE A 271 -2.94 9.12 -41.28
CA ILE A 271 -3.83 8.80 -40.15
C ILE A 271 -3.81 7.29 -39.85
N LEU A 272 -3.85 6.44 -40.88
CA LEU A 272 -3.76 5.00 -40.70
C LEU A 272 -2.44 4.60 -40.01
N ASN A 273 -1.32 5.17 -40.47
CA ASN A 273 0.00 4.95 -39.92
C ASN A 273 0.09 5.36 -38.43
N MET A 274 -0.57 6.45 -38.04
CA MET A 274 -0.62 6.91 -36.64
C MET A 274 -1.52 6.04 -35.76
N THR A 275 -2.68 5.64 -36.29
CA THR A 275 -3.67 4.83 -35.58
C THR A 275 -3.07 3.49 -35.10
N LYS A 276 -2.09 2.95 -35.83
CA LYS A 276 -1.36 1.72 -35.46
C LYS A 276 -0.78 1.78 -34.05
N GLY A 277 -0.13 2.88 -33.67
CA GLY A 277 0.49 3.03 -32.34
C GLY A 277 -0.53 2.97 -31.21
N ILE A 278 -1.72 3.55 -31.42
CA ILE A 278 -2.81 3.57 -30.46
C ILE A 278 -3.46 2.18 -30.35
N VAL A 279 -3.73 1.54 -31.49
CA VAL A 279 -4.32 0.20 -31.51
C VAL A 279 -3.41 -0.82 -30.83
N ASN A 280 -2.09 -0.71 -31.01
CA ASN A 280 -1.11 -1.54 -30.30
C ASN A 280 -1.24 -1.41 -28.78
N ILE A 281 -1.35 -0.18 -28.25
CA ILE A 281 -1.55 0.06 -26.81
C ILE A 281 -2.82 -0.65 -26.31
N ILE A 282 -3.92 -0.50 -27.04
CA ILE A 282 -5.21 -1.13 -26.69
C ILE A 282 -5.06 -2.66 -26.67
N ILE A 283 -4.44 -3.24 -27.70
CA ILE A 283 -4.18 -4.69 -27.78
C ILE A 283 -3.36 -5.14 -26.57
N PHE A 284 -2.28 -4.45 -26.21
CA PHE A 284 -1.46 -4.81 -25.05
C PHE A 284 -2.24 -4.76 -23.73
N LEU A 285 -3.05 -3.71 -23.51
CA LEU A 285 -3.82 -3.54 -22.28
C LEU A 285 -4.97 -4.56 -22.17
N LEU A 286 -5.60 -4.94 -23.28
CA LEU A 286 -6.69 -5.92 -23.31
C LEU A 286 -6.15 -7.36 -23.14
N THR A 287 -5.05 -7.68 -23.81
CA THR A 287 -4.55 -9.05 -23.86
C THR A 287 -3.67 -9.42 -22.66
N GLN A 288 -2.94 -8.48 -22.05
CA GLN A 288 -1.96 -8.77 -20.99
C GLN A 288 -2.43 -8.31 -19.60
N LYS A 289 -3.03 -9.23 -18.83
CA LYS A 289 -3.54 -8.95 -17.48
C LYS A 289 -2.46 -8.47 -16.50
N GLU A 290 -1.26 -9.04 -16.56
CA GLU A 290 -0.15 -8.67 -15.66
C GLU A 290 0.36 -7.24 -15.96
N LEU A 291 0.45 -6.87 -17.24
CA LEU A 291 0.81 -5.51 -17.64
C LEU A 291 -0.26 -4.52 -17.17
N ARG A 292 -1.54 -4.85 -17.39
CA ARG A 292 -2.66 -4.03 -16.93
C ARG A 292 -2.63 -3.81 -15.42
N LYS A 293 -2.39 -4.86 -14.62
CA LYS A 293 -2.23 -4.74 -13.16
C LYS A 293 -1.04 -3.85 -12.79
N ALA A 294 0.10 -3.99 -13.46
CA ALA A 294 1.28 -3.16 -13.20
C ALA A 294 1.05 -1.68 -13.54
N VAL A 295 0.36 -1.40 -14.65
CA VAL A 295 -0.02 -0.06 -15.09
C VAL A 295 -1.01 0.56 -14.11
N PHE A 296 -2.09 -0.15 -13.75
CA PHE A 296 -3.06 0.36 -12.78
C PHE A 296 -2.44 0.57 -11.40
N ARG A 297 -1.55 -0.31 -10.94
CA ARG A 297 -0.83 -0.12 -9.67
C ARG A 297 0.03 1.14 -9.70
N ARG A 298 0.85 1.34 -10.74
CA ARG A 298 1.72 2.52 -10.87
C ARG A 298 0.96 3.84 -11.06
N ILE A 299 -0.11 3.81 -11.86
CA ILE A 299 -0.98 4.98 -12.05
C ILE A 299 -1.69 5.28 -10.73
N SER A 300 -2.25 4.26 -10.07
CA SER A 300 -2.85 4.39 -8.74
C SER A 300 -1.85 4.99 -7.74
N ASP A 301 -0.64 4.45 -7.64
CA ASP A 301 0.36 4.90 -6.66
C ASP A 301 0.86 6.34 -6.92
N ARG A 302 0.86 6.83 -8.17
CA ARG A 302 1.24 8.22 -8.49
C ARG A 302 0.08 9.21 -8.40
N PHE A 303 -1.10 8.84 -8.90
CA PHE A 303 -2.27 9.72 -8.86
C PHE A 303 -2.81 9.87 -7.43
N LEU A 304 -2.66 8.85 -6.58
CA LEU A 304 -3.06 8.89 -5.16
C LEU A 304 -2.16 9.75 -4.27
N ASN A 305 -0.98 10.18 -4.74
CA ASN A 305 -0.04 10.95 -3.92
C ASN A 305 -0.09 12.47 -4.17
N SER A 306 -0.74 12.97 -5.23
CA SER A 306 -0.66 14.41 -5.56
C SER A 306 -1.93 15.22 -5.36
N THR A 307 -3.12 14.61 -5.37
CA THR A 307 -4.37 15.39 -5.34
C THR A 307 -5.53 14.51 -4.93
N ILE A 308 -6.26 14.94 -3.88
CA ILE A 308 -7.56 14.41 -3.41
C ILE A 308 -7.45 13.37 -2.29
N VAL A 309 -7.76 13.87 -1.08
CA VAL A 309 -8.62 13.26 -0.04
C VAL A 309 -8.87 11.77 -0.24
N ASP A 310 -8.35 11.01 0.72
CA ASP A 310 -8.49 9.58 0.94
C ASP A 310 -9.97 9.15 0.94
N VAL A 311 -10.51 8.91 -0.26
CA VAL A 311 -11.69 8.08 -0.48
C VAL A 311 -11.26 6.86 -1.30
N ARG A 312 -10.17 6.20 -0.85
CA ARG A 312 -10.34 4.76 -0.67
C ARG A 312 -11.31 4.65 0.48
N ILE A 313 -12.33 3.83 0.34
CA ILE A 313 -13.10 3.37 1.48
C ILE A 313 -12.11 2.50 2.29
N GLN A 314 -11.24 3.15 3.06
CA GLN A 314 -10.37 2.53 4.04
C GLN A 314 -11.31 2.20 5.19
N SER A 315 -11.86 0.99 5.20
CA SER A 315 -12.39 0.42 6.43
C SER A 315 -11.29 0.54 7.48
N HIS A 316 -11.50 1.40 8.47
CA HIS A 316 -10.59 1.50 9.59
C HIS A 316 -10.85 0.26 10.41
N SER A 317 -9.82 -0.57 10.60
CA SER A 317 -10.05 -1.93 11.03
C SER A 317 -10.40 -2.03 12.52
N MET A 318 -9.87 -1.12 13.34
CA MET A 318 -10.34 -0.94 14.72
C MET A 318 -10.27 0.54 15.11
N VAL A 319 -11.23 0.99 15.91
CA VAL A 319 -11.28 2.37 16.41
C VAL A 319 -11.31 2.35 17.93
N LEU A 320 -10.33 3.00 18.54
CA LEU A 320 -10.26 3.20 19.99
C LEU A 320 -10.70 4.63 20.31
N ARG A 321 -11.85 4.76 20.94
CA ARG A 321 -12.49 6.03 21.28
C ARG A 321 -12.27 6.39 22.74
N PHE A 322 -11.76 7.59 22.97
CA PHE A 322 -11.70 8.23 24.28
C PHE A 322 -12.84 9.22 24.41
N ASN A 323 -13.78 8.94 25.31
CA ASN A 323 -14.91 9.81 25.60
C ASN A 323 -14.51 10.99 26.51
N GLU A 324 -15.42 11.93 26.77
CA GLU A 324 -15.18 13.05 27.70
C GLU A 324 -14.70 12.56 29.09
N LYS A 325 -15.24 11.45 29.62
CA LYS A 325 -14.75 10.85 30.86
C LYS A 325 -13.29 10.36 30.77
N GLY A 326 -12.90 9.80 29.63
CA GLY A 326 -11.52 9.41 29.36
C GLY A 326 -10.59 10.62 29.30
N LEU A 327 -11.04 11.73 28.68
CA LEU A 327 -10.30 13.00 28.67
C LEU A 327 -10.18 13.63 30.07
N HIS A 328 -11.17 13.43 30.94
CA HIS A 328 -11.06 13.78 32.35
C HIS A 328 -9.99 12.94 33.07
N GLY A 329 -9.94 11.62 32.83
CA GLY A 329 -8.87 10.76 33.34
C GLY A 329 -7.48 11.19 32.86
N LEU A 330 -7.35 11.59 31.59
CA LEU A 330 -6.11 12.15 31.04
C LEU A 330 -5.69 13.45 31.74
N ALA A 331 -6.65 14.27 32.17
CA ALA A 331 -6.37 15.50 32.91
C ALA A 331 -5.72 15.21 34.27
N ASP A 332 -6.23 14.22 35.00
CA ASP A 332 -5.63 13.81 36.28
C ASP A 332 -4.23 13.21 36.09
N TYR A 333 -4.03 12.45 35.01
CA TYR A 333 -2.70 11.93 34.66
C TYR A 333 -1.70 13.04 34.34
N THR A 334 -2.14 14.05 33.58
CA THR A 334 -1.31 15.23 33.29
C THR A 334 -0.96 16.02 34.56
N ARG A 335 -1.87 16.07 35.54
CA ARG A 335 -1.60 16.71 36.84
C ARG A 335 -0.52 15.96 37.62
N MET A 336 -0.55 14.63 37.62
CA MET A 336 0.49 13.81 38.26
C MET A 336 1.84 14.03 37.59
N TRP A 337 1.91 13.94 36.26
CA TRP A 337 3.12 14.21 35.49
C TRP A 337 3.68 15.61 35.76
N MET A 338 2.81 16.64 35.79
CA MET A 338 3.21 18.01 36.08
C MET A 338 3.81 18.13 37.48
N ASN A 339 3.26 17.42 38.46
CA ASN A 339 3.76 17.44 39.83
C ASN A 339 5.21 16.95 39.91
N GLU A 340 5.53 15.85 39.23
CA GLU A 340 6.87 15.26 39.22
C GLU A 340 7.85 16.02 38.32
N SER A 341 7.41 16.39 37.11
CA SER A 341 8.27 17.02 36.12
C SER A 341 8.59 18.48 36.43
N ILE A 342 7.65 19.23 37.02
CA ILE A 342 7.88 20.65 37.35
C ILE A 342 8.67 20.79 38.64
N SER A 343 8.42 19.92 39.64
CA SER A 343 9.19 19.93 40.89
C SER A 343 10.68 19.65 40.69
N SER A 344 11.02 18.85 39.67
CA SER A 344 12.41 18.51 39.29
C SER A 344 13.03 19.46 38.25
N MET A 345 12.28 20.44 37.75
CA MET A 345 12.77 21.32 36.68
C MET A 345 13.63 22.48 37.22
N SER A 346 14.81 22.67 36.62
CA SER A 346 15.59 23.89 36.74
C SER A 346 15.16 24.91 35.68
N ILE A 347 15.03 26.18 36.08
CA ILE A 347 14.75 27.29 35.15
C ILE A 347 16.10 27.97 34.82
N GLU A 348 16.30 28.30 33.54
CA GLU A 348 17.51 28.97 33.06
C GLU A 348 17.75 30.31 33.80
N SER A 349 19.02 30.65 33.99
CA SER A 349 19.40 31.93 34.58
C SER A 349 18.92 33.10 33.72
N TYR A 350 18.63 34.22 34.38
CA TYR A 350 18.04 35.39 33.75
C TYR A 350 18.76 36.66 34.16
N THR A 351 19.18 37.46 33.18
CA THR A 351 19.82 38.77 33.42
C THR A 351 18.89 39.89 32.99
N HIS A 352 18.61 40.83 33.90
CA HIS A 352 17.80 42.02 33.65
C HIS A 352 18.65 43.28 33.73
N LYS A 353 18.66 44.08 32.68
CA LYS A 353 19.37 45.37 32.65
C LYS A 353 18.51 46.46 33.27
N ILE A 354 19.01 47.11 34.30
CA ILE A 354 18.40 48.28 34.94
C ILE A 354 19.07 49.53 34.36
N HIS A 355 18.33 50.33 33.59
CA HIS A 355 18.91 51.44 32.84
C HIS A 355 19.04 52.77 33.62
N LYS A 356 18.37 52.91 34.76
CA LYS A 356 18.30 54.19 35.50
C LYS A 356 18.25 53.96 37.02
N GLY A 357 18.88 54.87 37.77
CA GLY A 357 18.90 54.88 39.24
C GLY A 357 20.21 54.34 39.82
N ILE A 358 20.31 54.35 41.16
CA ILE A 358 21.49 53.83 41.89
C ILE A 358 21.72 52.33 41.70
N ALA A 359 20.70 51.61 41.24
CA ALA A 359 20.77 50.19 40.89
C ALA A 359 21.00 49.96 39.38
N ALA A 360 21.42 50.99 38.63
CA ALA A 360 21.75 50.84 37.22
C ALA A 360 22.87 49.80 37.06
N GLY A 361 22.66 48.84 36.16
CA GLY A 361 23.50 47.66 36.01
C GLY A 361 22.74 46.39 35.63
N ASP A 362 23.41 45.25 35.73
CA ASP A 362 22.89 43.95 35.31
C ASP A 362 22.50 43.11 36.55
N LEU A 363 21.20 42.87 36.75
CA LEU A 363 20.68 41.95 37.77
C LEU A 363 20.62 40.53 37.21
N ASN A 364 21.45 39.64 37.72
CA ASN A 364 21.50 38.24 37.33
C ASN A 364 20.78 37.36 38.35
N LEU A 365 19.90 36.49 37.87
CA LEU A 365 19.16 35.51 38.64
C LEU A 365 19.63 34.12 38.24
N GLN A 366 20.20 33.39 39.18
CA GLN A 366 20.82 32.09 38.96
C GLN A 366 20.17 31.02 39.85
N ASN A 367 20.44 29.75 39.55
CA ASN A 367 20.01 28.60 40.35
C ASN A 367 18.50 28.58 40.66
N ILE A 368 17.67 28.96 39.68
CA ILE A 368 16.22 29.06 39.85
C ILE A 368 15.63 27.64 39.95
N LYS A 369 15.08 27.31 41.12
CA LYS A 369 14.48 26.02 41.46
C LYS A 369 13.04 26.16 41.91
N VAL A 370 12.23 25.14 41.62
CA VAL A 370 10.86 25.03 42.14
C VAL A 370 10.90 24.33 43.50
N ALA A 371 10.64 25.07 44.58
CA ALA A 371 10.69 24.53 45.94
C ALA A 371 9.46 23.68 46.28
N ARG A 372 8.27 24.14 45.85
CA ARG A 372 7.00 23.41 45.96
C ARG A 372 6.13 23.72 44.77
N PHE A 373 5.44 22.71 44.26
CA PHE A 373 4.48 22.85 43.17
C PHE A 373 3.16 22.18 43.55
N PHE A 374 2.06 22.89 43.31
CA PHE A 374 0.70 22.40 43.44
C PHE A 374 0.05 22.46 42.07
N PRO A 375 -0.24 21.31 41.43
CA PRO A 375 -0.74 21.28 40.07
C PRO A 375 -2.09 21.99 39.95
N PRO A 376 -2.34 22.71 38.84
CA PRO A 376 -3.64 23.33 38.60
C PRO A 376 -4.71 22.27 38.33
N LEU A 377 -5.98 22.71 38.32
CA LEU A 377 -7.04 21.92 37.72
C LEU A 377 -6.85 21.96 36.20
N ILE A 378 -6.85 20.79 35.56
CA ILE A 378 -6.69 20.65 34.11
C ILE A 378 -8.01 20.14 33.54
N ARG A 379 -8.41 20.65 32.38
CA ARG A 379 -9.53 20.10 31.60
C ARG A 379 -9.16 20.03 30.13
N TYR A 380 -9.31 18.85 29.57
CA TYR A 380 -9.23 18.60 28.14
C TYR A 380 -10.62 18.70 27.49
N ARG A 381 -10.67 19.30 26.30
CA ARG A 381 -11.86 19.35 25.46
C ARG A 381 -11.45 19.04 24.02
N SER A 382 -12.13 18.10 23.39
CA SER A 382 -11.92 17.81 21.98
C SER A 382 -12.83 18.67 21.11
N SER A 383 -12.38 18.97 19.90
CA SER A 383 -13.10 19.70 18.85
C SER A 383 -12.57 19.23 17.50
N GLU A 384 -13.35 19.41 16.44
CA GLU A 384 -12.94 19.09 15.07
C GLU A 384 -11.62 19.75 14.65
N HIS A 385 -11.24 20.86 15.28
CA HIS A 385 -10.04 21.62 14.93
C HIS A 385 -8.82 21.30 15.80
N GLY A 386 -8.99 20.59 16.92
CA GLY A 386 -7.89 20.35 17.86
C GLY A 386 -8.34 19.93 19.25
N LEU A 387 -7.36 19.53 20.05
CA LEU A 387 -7.52 19.23 21.46
C LEU A 387 -7.15 20.48 22.28
N TYR A 388 -8.10 20.98 23.06
CA TYR A 388 -7.92 22.14 23.91
C TYR A 388 -7.64 21.71 25.35
N MET A 389 -6.52 22.15 25.89
CA MET A 389 -6.17 22.01 27.30
C MET A 389 -6.34 23.35 27.99
N THR A 390 -7.21 23.39 28.99
CA THR A 390 -7.40 24.55 29.85
C THR A 390 -6.91 24.24 31.25
N THR A 391 -6.23 25.20 31.88
CA THR A 391 -5.82 25.08 33.27
C THR A 391 -6.34 26.22 34.11
N LEU A 392 -6.70 25.93 35.36
CA LEU A 392 -7.23 26.90 36.31
C LEU A 392 -6.68 26.63 37.71
N GLY A 393 -6.09 27.66 38.32
CA GLY A 393 -5.59 27.60 39.70
C GLY A 393 -4.13 27.21 39.76
N GLY A 394 -3.76 26.33 40.69
CA GLY A 394 -2.37 25.94 40.90
C GLY A 394 -1.52 27.01 41.59
N GLN A 395 -0.42 26.55 42.18
CA GLN A 395 0.52 27.38 42.93
C GLN A 395 1.93 26.82 42.82
N SER A 396 2.93 27.67 42.74
CA SER A 396 4.33 27.28 42.81
C SER A 396 5.12 28.23 43.71
N ASP A 397 5.98 27.67 44.55
CA ASP A 397 7.01 28.40 45.28
C ASP A 397 8.34 28.22 44.51
N ILE A 398 9.03 29.31 44.24
CA ILE A 398 10.29 29.36 43.49
C ILE A 398 11.37 29.92 44.41
N GLN A 399 12.55 29.32 44.39
CA GLN A 399 13.75 29.84 45.04
C GLN A 399 14.81 30.12 43.99
N ALA A 400 15.52 31.23 44.10
CA ALA A 400 16.60 31.60 43.21
C ALA A 400 17.68 32.38 43.96
N GLU A 401 18.87 32.43 43.40
CA GLU A 401 19.95 33.32 43.84
C GLU A 401 19.97 34.55 42.93
N TRP A 402 20.29 35.71 43.49
CA TRP A 402 20.45 36.94 42.70
C TRP A 402 21.81 37.59 42.97
N ASP A 403 22.36 38.19 41.92
CA ASP A 403 23.60 38.96 41.92
C ASP A 403 23.38 40.24 41.12
N LEU A 404 23.69 41.39 41.70
CA LEU A 404 23.54 42.69 41.05
C LEU A 404 24.91 43.30 40.77
N ASP A 405 25.25 43.39 39.48
CA ASP A 405 26.44 44.11 39.02
C ASP A 405 26.04 45.53 38.64
N SER A 406 26.26 46.49 39.55
CA SER A 406 25.83 47.88 39.37
C SER A 406 26.99 48.79 39.00
N ASP A 407 26.83 49.58 37.94
CA ASP A 407 27.81 50.59 37.49
C ASP A 407 28.11 51.64 38.57
N PHE A 408 27.10 51.97 39.40
CA PHE A 408 27.23 52.97 40.45
C PHE A 408 27.72 52.36 41.76
N LEU A 409 27.18 51.20 42.15
CA LEU A 409 27.54 50.60 43.44
C LEU A 409 28.85 49.82 43.40
N SER A 410 29.33 49.41 42.21
CA SER A 410 30.65 48.81 42.02
C SER A 410 31.79 49.74 42.45
N LEU A 411 31.60 51.06 42.42
CA LEU A 411 32.54 52.05 42.96
C LEU A 411 32.81 51.88 44.46
N PHE A 412 31.89 51.25 45.20
CA PHE A 412 32.04 50.95 46.62
C PHE A 412 32.64 49.55 46.87
N ALA A 413 32.95 48.77 45.83
CA ALA A 413 33.51 47.41 45.89
C ALA A 413 32.67 46.42 46.74
N ILE A 414 31.35 46.63 46.85
CA ILE A 414 30.44 45.74 47.58
C ILE A 414 29.68 44.88 46.54
N PRO A 415 29.94 43.56 46.44
CA PRO A 415 29.14 42.68 45.61
C PRO A 415 27.77 42.43 46.27
N PHE A 416 26.68 42.64 45.52
CA PHE A 416 25.32 42.49 46.04
C PHE A 416 24.72 41.16 45.63
N LYS A 417 24.89 40.18 46.52
CA LYS A 417 24.30 38.84 46.38
C LYS A 417 23.22 38.59 47.42
N GLY A 418 22.27 37.72 47.08
CA GLY A 418 21.25 37.26 48.01
C GLY A 418 20.36 36.17 47.43
N GLU A 419 19.27 35.90 48.15
CA GLU A 419 18.27 34.92 47.75
C GLU A 419 16.93 35.58 47.43
N VAL A 420 16.22 34.98 46.48
CA VAL A 420 14.87 35.34 46.07
C VAL A 420 13.94 34.18 46.38
N GLN A 421 12.87 34.45 47.13
CA GLN A 421 11.75 33.54 47.29
C GLN A 421 10.53 34.11 46.60
N GLY A 422 10.10 33.46 45.51
CA GLY A 422 8.91 33.80 44.75
C GLY A 422 7.73 32.88 45.08
N ARG A 423 6.53 33.42 45.16
CA ARG A 423 5.28 32.64 45.15
C ARG A 423 4.44 33.06 43.96
N ILE A 424 4.05 32.09 43.15
CA ILE A 424 3.21 32.26 41.97
C ILE A 424 1.91 31.51 42.20
N ALA A 425 0.77 32.14 41.92
CA ALA A 425 -0.53 31.52 42.08
C ALA A 425 -1.53 31.94 41.01
N GLY A 426 -2.53 31.07 40.80
CA GLY A 426 -3.66 31.34 39.90
C GLY A 426 -3.25 31.32 38.44
N LEU A 427 -2.60 30.22 38.01
CA LEU A 427 -2.37 29.92 36.61
C LEU A 427 -3.71 29.79 35.89
N ARG A 428 -3.82 30.50 34.78
CA ARG A 428 -4.85 30.37 33.77
C ARG A 428 -4.13 30.13 32.46
N SER A 429 -4.27 28.95 31.89
CA SER A 429 -3.72 28.71 30.56
C SER A 429 -4.73 28.08 29.63
N GLU A 430 -4.55 28.41 28.36
CA GLU A 430 -5.29 27.86 27.23
C GLU A 430 -4.26 27.42 26.20
N VAL A 431 -4.27 26.12 25.91
CA VAL A 431 -3.39 25.50 24.94
C VAL A 431 -4.24 24.79 23.91
N SER A 432 -4.13 25.16 22.65
CA SER A 432 -4.74 24.44 21.54
C SER A 432 -3.69 23.56 20.87
N VAL A 433 -3.93 22.26 20.86
CA VAL A 433 -3.07 21.27 20.25
C VAL A 433 -3.73 20.80 18.95
N LYS A 434 -3.03 20.98 17.84
CA LYS A 434 -3.44 20.47 16.54
C LYS A 434 -2.73 19.15 16.30
N ILE A 435 -3.43 18.18 15.71
CA ILE A 435 -2.85 16.90 15.34
C ILE A 435 -2.68 16.90 13.83
N ASN A 436 -1.45 16.65 13.37
CA ASN A 436 -1.17 16.57 11.95
C ASN A 436 -1.70 15.25 11.38
N PRO A 437 -2.62 15.26 10.40
CA PRO A 437 -3.29 14.04 9.93
C PRO A 437 -2.35 13.07 9.19
N GLY A 438 -1.19 13.54 8.72
CA GLY A 438 -0.20 12.71 8.02
C GLY A 438 0.84 12.05 8.94
N THR A 439 1.26 12.72 10.02
CA THR A 439 2.31 12.23 10.93
C THR A 439 1.78 11.78 12.28
N ASN A 440 0.51 12.11 12.60
CA ASN A 440 -0.07 11.96 13.95
C ASN A 440 0.73 12.68 15.04
N GLU A 441 1.53 13.68 14.67
CA GLU A 441 2.31 14.50 15.61
C GLU A 441 1.42 15.59 16.22
N PHE A 442 1.66 15.83 17.51
CA PHE A 442 0.98 16.87 18.28
C PHE A 442 1.76 18.18 18.17
N GLU A 443 1.13 19.20 17.61
CA GLU A 443 1.72 20.53 17.50
C GLU A 443 0.92 21.55 18.32
N VAL A 444 1.63 22.38 19.09
CA VAL A 444 1.00 23.52 19.76
C VAL A 444 0.68 24.58 18.72
N HIS A 445 -0.60 24.75 18.41
CA HIS A 445 -1.07 25.83 17.52
C HIS A 445 -1.17 27.16 18.27
N HIS A 446 -1.59 27.13 19.53
CA HIS A 446 -1.71 28.30 20.39
C HIS A 446 -1.40 27.91 21.83
N CYS A 447 -0.62 28.72 22.53
CA CYS A 447 -0.44 28.62 23.97
C CYS A 447 -0.44 30.01 24.58
N ALA A 448 -1.36 30.24 25.50
CA ALA A 448 -1.40 31.42 26.34
C ALA A 448 -1.44 30.98 27.80
N ALA A 449 -0.52 31.51 28.61
CA ALA A 449 -0.50 31.30 30.05
C ALA A 449 -0.47 32.65 30.76
N LYS A 450 -1.26 32.78 31.81
CA LYS A 450 -1.34 33.98 32.65
C LYS A 450 -1.39 33.56 34.11
N PHE A 451 -0.56 34.17 34.94
CA PHE A 451 -0.66 34.03 36.40
C PHE A 451 -1.38 35.23 37.00
N ASN A 452 -2.27 35.02 37.98
CA ASN A 452 -2.97 36.13 38.62
C ASN A 452 -2.09 36.84 39.65
N ASP A 453 -1.36 36.08 40.47
CA ASP A 453 -0.54 36.62 41.56
C ASP A 453 0.91 36.18 41.43
N PHE A 454 1.82 37.12 41.64
CA PHE A 454 3.26 36.91 41.62
C PHE A 454 3.91 37.76 42.71
N ARG A 455 4.34 37.10 43.80
CA ARG A 455 4.93 37.77 44.97
C ARG A 455 6.38 37.34 45.13
N ILE A 456 7.29 38.29 44.99
CA ILE A 456 8.70 38.08 45.31
C ILE A 456 9.00 38.56 46.73
N ARG A 457 9.81 37.83 47.48
CA ARG A 457 10.50 38.29 48.68
C ARG A 457 12.01 38.19 48.42
N LEU A 458 12.70 39.29 48.62
CA LEU A 458 14.15 39.38 48.48
C LEU A 458 14.73 39.33 49.89
N SER A 459 15.76 38.51 50.09
CA SER A 459 16.48 38.40 51.35
C SER A 459 17.98 38.41 51.09
N GLY A 460 18.77 38.99 52.00
CA GLY A 460 20.22 39.11 51.85
C GLY A 460 20.73 40.46 52.33
N SER A 461 21.72 41.00 51.61
CA SER A 461 22.40 42.27 51.91
C SER A 461 21.48 43.51 51.88
N ILE A 462 22.02 44.68 52.26
CA ILE A 462 21.34 46.00 52.24
C ILE A 462 20.70 46.32 50.87
N ALA A 463 21.21 45.77 49.77
CA ALA A 463 20.59 45.94 48.46
C ALA A 463 19.24 45.23 48.28
N ALA A 464 18.86 44.31 49.16
CA ALA A 464 17.51 43.73 49.17
C ALA A 464 16.45 44.83 49.41
N ASP A 465 16.73 45.82 50.27
CA ASP A 465 15.85 46.96 50.54
C ASP A 465 15.74 47.90 49.34
N ILE A 466 16.82 48.08 48.59
CA ILE A 466 16.85 48.87 47.35
C ILE A 466 16.08 48.14 46.24
N LEU A 467 16.28 46.83 46.10
CA LEU A 467 15.59 46.00 45.12
C LEU A 467 14.09 45.83 45.43
N HIS A 468 13.68 46.00 46.68
CA HIS A 468 12.26 46.06 47.04
C HIS A 468 11.51 47.20 46.34
N TRP A 469 12.17 48.32 46.00
CA TRP A 469 11.58 49.40 45.20
C TRP A 469 11.32 48.97 43.75
N PHE A 470 12.10 48.01 43.23
CA PHE A 470 11.95 47.45 41.88
C PHE A 470 11.06 46.19 41.84
N ARG A 471 10.49 45.77 42.97
CA ARG A 471 9.68 44.54 43.09
C ARG A 471 8.56 44.44 42.06
N SER A 472 7.88 45.54 41.74
CA SER A 472 6.81 45.51 40.72
C SER A 472 7.36 45.29 39.31
N ILE A 473 8.56 45.77 39.01
CA ILE A 473 9.17 45.65 37.68
C ILE A 473 9.74 44.24 37.53
N LEU A 474 10.50 43.78 38.52
CA LEU A 474 11.04 42.42 38.58
C LEU A 474 9.91 41.37 38.60
N GLY A 475 8.84 41.64 39.34
CA GLY A 475 7.65 40.80 39.38
C GLY A 475 6.98 40.66 38.01
N LYS A 476 6.81 41.78 37.28
CA LYS A 476 6.25 41.75 35.91
C LYS A 476 7.17 41.02 34.92
N ALA A 477 8.48 41.25 35.00
CA ALA A 477 9.47 40.62 34.13
C ALA A 477 9.56 39.11 34.36
N MET A 478 9.71 38.68 35.63
CA MET A 478 9.73 37.26 36.00
C MET A 478 8.42 36.57 35.67
N LYS A 479 7.27 37.20 35.96
CA LYS A 479 5.96 36.66 35.61
C LYS A 479 5.86 36.34 34.11
N LYS A 480 6.19 37.31 33.25
CA LYS A 480 6.18 37.12 31.80
C LYS A 480 7.10 35.97 31.38
N ARG A 481 8.28 35.87 31.99
CA ARG A 481 9.23 34.80 31.69
C ARG A 481 8.70 33.42 32.10
N VAL A 482 8.07 33.30 33.27
CA VAL A 482 7.45 32.04 33.71
C VAL A 482 6.28 31.65 32.80
N GLU A 483 5.49 32.62 32.32
CA GLU A 483 4.42 32.38 31.32
C GLU A 483 4.99 31.82 30.02
N GLU A 484 6.09 32.39 29.51
CA GLU A 484 6.81 31.89 28.33
C GLU A 484 7.41 30.49 28.55
N THR A 485 8.06 30.27 29.70
CA THR A 485 8.65 28.97 30.07
C THR A 485 7.58 27.89 30.22
N TYR A 486 6.40 28.22 30.74
CA TYR A 486 5.27 27.30 30.81
C TYR A 486 4.88 26.82 29.41
N CYS A 487 4.69 27.73 28.45
CA CYS A 487 4.34 27.34 27.09
C CYS A 487 5.43 26.51 26.40
N LYS A 488 6.71 26.84 26.61
CA LYS A 488 7.83 26.03 26.12
C LYS A 488 7.84 24.63 26.73
N MET A 489 7.60 24.50 28.03
CA MET A 489 7.50 23.20 28.69
C MET A 489 6.37 22.36 28.12
N ILE A 490 5.20 22.95 27.86
CA ILE A 490 4.09 22.22 27.24
C ILE A 490 4.50 21.69 25.86
N SER A 491 5.11 22.52 25.02
CA SER A 491 5.48 22.10 23.66
C SER A 491 6.68 21.14 23.62
N GLN A 492 7.67 21.31 24.49
CA GLN A 492 8.94 20.59 24.43
C GLN A 492 9.02 19.37 25.36
N LYS A 493 8.19 19.31 26.40
CA LYS A 493 8.19 18.19 27.37
C LYS A 493 6.86 17.46 27.41
N LEU A 494 5.75 18.17 27.64
CA LEU A 494 4.44 17.51 27.82
C LEU A 494 3.97 16.83 26.53
N LEU A 495 3.94 17.55 25.39
CA LEU A 495 3.44 16.98 24.14
C LEU A 495 4.29 15.81 23.64
N PRO A 496 5.63 15.88 23.61
CA PRO A 496 6.45 14.72 23.23
C PRO A 496 6.27 13.53 24.17
N TRP A 497 6.09 13.78 25.47
CA TRP A 497 5.77 12.72 26.41
C TRP A 497 4.39 12.11 26.16
N LEU A 498 3.34 12.91 25.95
CA LEU A 498 2.00 12.42 25.60
C LEU A 498 2.02 11.60 24.30
N GLN A 499 2.73 12.10 23.29
CA GLN A 499 2.94 11.38 22.04
C GLN A 499 3.70 10.07 22.28
N HIS A 500 4.73 10.09 23.11
CA HIS A 500 5.45 8.88 23.48
C HIS A 500 4.54 7.86 24.19
N GLN A 501 3.68 8.28 25.11
CA GLN A 501 2.69 7.40 25.75
C GLN A 501 1.69 6.82 24.73
N LEU A 502 1.26 7.62 23.75
CA LEU A 502 0.41 7.12 22.65
C LEU A 502 1.14 6.17 21.71
N THR A 503 2.47 6.27 21.59
CA THR A 503 3.28 5.26 20.88
C THR A 503 3.63 4.04 21.73
N LYS A 504 3.54 4.15 23.07
CA LYS A 504 3.63 3.01 24.00
C LYS A 504 2.34 2.19 24.00
N PHE A 505 1.20 2.83 23.75
CA PHE A 505 0.03 2.13 23.23
C PHE A 505 0.50 1.32 22.03
N PRO A 506 0.38 0.00 22.09
CA PRO A 506 1.33 -0.86 21.43
C PRO A 506 1.35 -0.58 19.93
N ASN A 507 2.52 -0.18 19.42
CA ASN A 507 2.84 -0.15 17.98
C ASN A 507 2.56 -1.50 17.28
N TYR A 508 2.39 -2.56 18.10
CA TYR A 508 2.00 -3.90 17.74
C TYR A 508 1.14 -4.50 18.88
N LEU A 509 -0.20 -4.38 18.78
CA LEU A 509 -1.09 -5.18 19.62
C LEU A 509 -1.01 -6.65 19.19
N HIS A 510 -0.06 -7.38 19.76
CA HIS A 510 0.10 -8.82 19.59
C HIS A 510 -0.99 -9.55 20.35
N VAL A 511 -2.16 -9.66 19.71
CA VAL A 511 -3.16 -10.64 20.15
C VAL A 511 -2.74 -11.95 19.54
N ASN A 512 -2.31 -12.87 20.40
CA ASN A 512 -1.97 -14.20 19.98
C ASN A 512 -3.25 -15.02 19.87
N PHE A 513 -3.64 -15.34 18.63
CA PHE A 513 -4.76 -16.22 18.35
C PHE A 513 -4.19 -17.63 18.11
N GLY A 514 -3.83 -18.34 19.18
CA GLY A 514 -3.17 -19.65 19.12
C GLY A 514 -1.65 -19.55 19.21
N ASN A 515 -0.91 -20.41 18.52
CA ASN A 515 0.57 -20.43 18.61
C ASN A 515 1.27 -19.66 17.48
N ASN A 516 0.57 -19.38 16.38
CA ASN A 516 1.21 -18.98 15.12
C ASN A 516 0.69 -17.68 14.50
N ILE A 517 -0.33 -17.03 15.09
CA ILE A 517 -0.96 -15.84 14.50
C ILE A 517 -0.80 -14.67 15.44
N GLU A 518 -0.20 -13.63 14.88
CA GLU A 518 0.05 -12.40 15.57
C GLU A 518 -0.65 -11.26 14.81
N LEU A 519 -1.62 -10.64 15.49
CA LEU A 519 -2.14 -9.35 15.05
C LEU A 519 -1.08 -8.27 15.35
N SER A 520 -0.86 -7.37 14.42
CA SER A 520 -0.05 -6.17 14.59
C SER A 520 -0.92 -4.98 14.27
N GLN A 521 -1.06 -4.06 15.22
CA GLN A 521 -1.86 -2.86 15.03
C GLN A 521 -0.99 -1.62 15.14
N GLY A 522 -0.99 -0.81 14.10
CA GLY A 522 -0.34 0.51 14.11
C GLY A 522 -1.37 1.62 14.13
N LEU A 523 -1.08 2.71 14.85
CA LEU A 523 -1.88 3.93 14.78
C LEU A 523 -1.82 4.50 13.36
N HIS A 524 -2.98 4.62 12.71
CA HIS A 524 -3.09 5.16 11.35
C HIS A 524 -3.42 6.63 11.37
N SER A 525 -4.47 7.02 12.10
CA SER A 525 -4.88 8.42 12.23
C SER A 525 -5.54 8.69 13.56
N ILE A 526 -5.50 9.96 13.99
CA ILE A 526 -6.28 10.45 15.13
C ILE A 526 -7.37 11.37 14.59
N ALA A 527 -8.63 11.03 14.82
CA ALA A 527 -9.78 11.84 14.47
C ALA A 527 -10.35 12.50 15.73
N LEU A 528 -10.57 13.81 15.66
CA LEU A 528 -11.10 14.59 16.76
C LEU A 528 -12.57 14.92 16.48
N SER A 529 -13.42 14.70 17.47
CA SER A 529 -14.82 15.12 17.48
C SER A 529 -15.06 16.10 18.64
N SER A 530 -16.25 16.70 18.70
CA SER A 530 -16.65 17.59 19.79
C SER A 530 -16.79 16.88 21.15
N THR A 531 -17.01 15.56 21.15
CA THR A 531 -17.30 14.79 22.37
C THR A 531 -16.26 13.70 22.68
N HIS A 532 -15.44 13.35 21.70
CA HIS A 532 -14.53 12.22 21.81
C HIS A 532 -13.30 12.38 20.90
N VAL A 533 -12.29 11.55 21.18
CA VAL A 533 -11.07 11.40 20.38
C VAL A 533 -10.99 9.96 19.90
N ASP A 534 -10.98 9.75 18.59
CA ASP A 534 -10.88 8.43 17.95
C ASP A 534 -9.45 8.18 17.49
N LEU A 535 -8.79 7.19 18.08
CA LEU A 535 -7.55 6.62 17.58
C LEU A 535 -7.91 5.50 16.59
N ARG A 536 -7.64 5.72 15.31
CA ARG A 536 -7.94 4.76 14.26
C ARG A 536 -6.72 3.90 14.01
N MET A 537 -6.88 2.60 14.17
CA MET A 537 -5.81 1.62 14.05
C MET A 537 -5.87 0.92 12.70
N LYS A 538 -4.70 0.51 12.21
CA LYS A 538 -4.53 -0.30 11.01
C LYS A 538 -3.94 -1.64 11.37
N ASN A 539 -4.63 -2.69 10.96
CA ASN A 539 -4.24 -4.06 11.22
C ASN A 539 -3.24 -4.57 10.16
N LYS A 540 -2.32 -5.41 10.62
CA LYS A 540 -1.43 -6.25 9.83
C LYS A 540 -1.41 -7.63 10.50
N PHE A 541 -1.55 -8.69 9.72
CA PHE A 541 -1.50 -10.05 10.23
C PHE A 541 -0.13 -10.66 9.92
N ILE A 542 0.51 -11.19 10.94
CA ILE A 542 1.81 -11.85 10.86
C ILE A 542 1.62 -13.31 11.29
N THR A 543 2.02 -14.24 10.43
CA THR A 543 2.01 -15.67 10.74
C THR A 543 3.41 -16.21 10.55
N ASN A 544 3.97 -16.86 11.58
CA ASN A 544 5.34 -17.41 11.55
C ASN A 544 6.39 -16.38 11.07
N GLY A 545 6.24 -15.11 11.47
CA GLY A 545 7.12 -14.01 11.04
C GLY A 545 6.89 -13.50 9.61
N HIS A 546 5.90 -14.01 8.88
CA HIS A 546 5.55 -13.57 7.53
C HIS A 546 4.24 -12.78 7.50
N LEU A 547 4.22 -11.65 6.79
CA LEU A 547 3.02 -10.84 6.63
C LEU A 547 2.05 -11.51 5.65
N ILE A 548 0.81 -11.77 6.10
CA ILE A 548 -0.27 -12.29 5.27
C ILE A 548 -1.08 -11.12 4.71
N GLU A 549 -1.18 -11.04 3.38
CA GLU A 549 -2.16 -10.17 2.73
C GLU A 549 -3.53 -10.85 2.84
N THR A 550 -4.35 -10.40 3.80
CA THR A 550 -5.73 -10.85 3.94
C THR A 550 -6.60 -10.22 2.85
N LEU A 551 -7.52 -11.01 2.30
CA LEU A 551 -8.52 -10.55 1.34
C LEU A 551 -9.86 -10.52 2.07
N SER A 552 -10.29 -9.33 2.52
CA SER A 552 -11.68 -9.17 2.93
C SER A 552 -12.58 -9.09 1.70
N THR A 553 -13.52 -10.02 1.58
CA THR A 553 -14.51 -10.07 0.50
C THR A 553 -15.74 -9.20 0.79
N LEU A 554 -15.81 -8.63 1.99
CA LEU A 554 -16.94 -7.85 2.47
C LEU A 554 -16.79 -6.38 2.06
N PRO A 555 -17.84 -5.74 1.52
CA PRO A 555 -17.81 -4.31 1.26
C PRO A 555 -17.66 -3.56 2.58
N SER A 556 -16.66 -2.68 2.64
CA SER A 556 -16.43 -1.76 3.74
C SER A 556 -17.58 -0.75 3.83
N SER A 557 -18.67 -1.11 4.50
CA SER A 557 -19.66 -0.13 4.95
C SER A 557 -19.09 0.53 6.21
N TYR A 558 -18.95 1.85 6.21
CA TYR A 558 -18.59 2.56 7.45
C TYR A 558 -19.72 2.38 8.45
N PRO A 559 -19.46 1.73 9.60
CA PRO A 559 -20.48 1.64 10.63
C PRO A 559 -20.83 3.05 11.08
N ASN A 560 -22.12 3.34 11.19
CA ASN A 560 -22.56 4.63 11.72
C ASN A 560 -22.43 4.62 13.24
N TYR A 561 -21.20 4.78 13.75
CA TYR A 561 -20.89 4.81 15.18
C TYR A 561 -21.60 5.97 15.91
N GLU A 562 -22.18 6.93 15.20
CA GLU A 562 -22.83 8.11 15.77
C GLU A 562 -24.29 7.87 16.19
N ARG A 563 -24.94 6.81 15.67
CA ARG A 563 -26.37 6.58 15.97
C ARG A 563 -26.63 6.23 17.45
N ASN A 564 -25.61 5.76 18.18
CA ASN A 564 -25.70 5.30 19.58
C ASN A 564 -25.09 6.28 20.61
N GLN A 565 -25.03 7.59 20.29
CA GLN A 565 -24.39 8.63 21.11
C GLN A 565 -25.02 8.90 22.51
N TYR A 566 -26.17 8.32 22.84
CA TYR A 566 -26.94 8.78 24.00
C TYR A 566 -26.51 8.25 25.37
N LEU A 567 -25.51 7.36 25.48
CA LEU A 567 -25.01 6.86 26.78
C LEU A 567 -23.49 6.61 26.77
N ASN A 568 -22.69 7.68 26.65
CA ASN A 568 -21.23 7.61 26.85
C ASN A 568 -20.90 7.48 28.36
N GLN A 569 -21.09 6.28 28.92
CA GLN A 569 -20.89 6.05 30.35
C GLN A 569 -19.45 5.70 30.73
N LYS A 570 -18.63 5.22 29.79
CA LYS A 570 -17.29 4.68 30.04
C LYS A 570 -16.17 5.57 29.51
N MET A 571 -14.97 5.40 30.05
CA MET A 571 -13.80 6.20 29.66
C MET A 571 -13.34 5.89 28.24
N VAL A 572 -13.32 4.61 27.86
CA VAL A 572 -12.77 4.12 26.59
C VAL A 572 -13.73 3.14 25.94
N GLU A 573 -13.80 3.18 24.61
CA GLU A 573 -14.57 2.25 23.80
C GLU A 573 -13.71 1.74 22.64
N LEU A 574 -13.73 0.43 22.40
CA LEU A 574 -13.07 -0.22 21.28
C LEU A 574 -14.15 -0.73 20.32
N PHE A 575 -14.06 -0.30 19.06
CA PHE A 575 -14.89 -0.77 17.97
C PHE A 575 -14.07 -1.71 17.08
N ILE A 576 -14.60 -2.90 16.83
CA ILE A 576 -14.01 -3.89 15.93
C ILE A 576 -15.03 -4.20 14.83
N ASP A 577 -14.71 -3.79 13.62
CA ASP A 577 -15.64 -3.95 12.50
C ASP A 577 -15.72 -5.40 12.01
N GLU A 578 -16.84 -5.77 11.41
CA GLU A 578 -17.06 -7.10 10.80
C GLU A 578 -15.96 -7.49 9.79
N PRO A 579 -15.51 -6.62 8.85
CA PRO A 579 -14.41 -6.94 7.95
C PRO A 579 -13.12 -7.30 8.69
N THR A 580 -12.86 -6.69 9.84
CA THR A 580 -11.68 -6.98 10.66
C THR A 580 -11.77 -8.35 11.30
N LEU A 581 -12.93 -8.72 11.85
CA LEU A 581 -13.15 -10.07 12.36
C LEU A 581 -13.01 -11.10 11.24
N GLN A 582 -13.50 -10.77 10.04
CA GLN A 582 -13.35 -11.62 8.86
C GLN A 582 -11.88 -11.81 8.44
N GLU A 583 -11.06 -10.76 8.55
CA GLU A 583 -9.63 -10.85 8.30
C GLU A 583 -8.92 -11.71 9.35
N ILE A 584 -9.27 -11.60 10.64
CA ILE A 584 -8.77 -12.47 11.72
C ILE A 584 -9.10 -13.93 11.40
N ALA A 585 -10.37 -14.22 11.09
CA ALA A 585 -10.82 -15.57 10.74
C ALA A 585 -10.10 -16.12 9.50
N SER A 586 -9.86 -15.27 8.51
CA SER A 586 -9.17 -15.67 7.28
C SER A 586 -7.69 -15.95 7.53
N ALA A 587 -7.01 -15.08 8.28
CA ALA A 587 -5.63 -15.31 8.73
C ALA A 587 -5.53 -16.62 9.51
N ALA A 588 -6.52 -16.93 10.37
CA ALA A 588 -6.55 -18.17 11.12
C ALA A 588 -6.73 -19.43 10.30
N HIS A 589 -7.62 -19.38 9.32
CA HIS A 589 -7.79 -20.46 8.36
C HIS A 589 -6.50 -20.71 7.56
N PHE A 590 -5.88 -19.68 6.98
CA PHE A 590 -4.68 -19.84 6.15
C PHE A 590 -3.42 -20.21 6.95
N SER A 591 -3.44 -20.04 8.27
CA SER A 591 -2.38 -20.45 9.18
C SER A 591 -2.60 -21.85 9.76
N ASP A 592 -3.56 -22.61 9.22
CA ASP A 592 -3.96 -23.94 9.67
C ASP A 592 -4.31 -24.01 11.17
N GLN A 593 -4.77 -22.90 11.77
CA GLN A 593 -5.17 -22.87 13.18
C GLN A 593 -6.56 -23.48 13.40
N PHE A 594 -7.44 -23.46 12.41
CA PHE A 594 -8.75 -24.12 12.49
C PHE A 594 -8.65 -25.60 12.14
N ARG A 595 -7.85 -26.31 12.92
CA ARG A 595 -7.56 -27.74 12.79
C ARG A 595 -7.43 -28.39 14.16
N ALA A 596 -8.32 -29.32 14.49
CA ALA A 596 -8.32 -30.00 15.77
C ALA A 596 -8.31 -31.52 15.57
N ASN A 597 -7.50 -32.20 16.37
CA ASN A 597 -7.44 -33.66 16.41
C ASN A 597 -8.16 -34.16 17.66
N MET A 598 -9.13 -35.03 17.45
CA MET A 598 -9.97 -35.59 18.49
C MET A 598 -9.74 -37.09 18.60
N THR A 599 -9.56 -37.54 19.84
CA THR A 599 -9.51 -38.97 20.15
C THR A 599 -10.56 -39.25 21.20
N SER A 600 -11.29 -40.35 21.04
CA SER A 600 -12.34 -40.75 21.98
C SER A 600 -12.30 -42.25 22.21
N PRO A 601 -12.56 -42.74 23.44
CA PRO A 601 -12.70 -44.16 23.71
C PRO A 601 -13.77 -44.84 22.85
N PHE A 602 -14.80 -44.09 22.42
CA PHE A 602 -15.88 -44.57 21.56
C PHE A 602 -15.43 -44.81 20.11
N LEU A 603 -14.39 -44.12 19.64
CA LEU A 603 -13.81 -44.21 18.30
C LEU A 603 -12.84 -45.40 18.18
N ARG A 604 -13.27 -46.58 18.64
CA ARG A 604 -12.50 -47.82 18.56
C ARG A 604 -13.32 -48.90 17.86
N THR A 605 -12.64 -49.75 17.10
CA THR A 605 -13.25 -50.94 16.52
C THR A 605 -13.04 -52.19 17.40
N ASP A 606 -12.15 -52.12 18.39
CA ASP A 606 -11.71 -53.20 19.27
C ASP A 606 -12.15 -53.00 20.74
N CYS A 607 -13.37 -53.40 21.08
CA CYS A 607 -13.91 -53.14 22.42
C CYS A 607 -14.86 -54.24 22.88
N GLU A 608 -14.84 -54.50 24.18
CA GLU A 608 -15.77 -55.41 24.87
C GLU A 608 -17.08 -54.71 25.29
N MET A 609 -17.06 -53.37 25.36
CA MET A 609 -18.17 -52.48 25.76
C MET A 609 -18.66 -51.62 24.58
N LEU A 610 -19.56 -50.65 24.81
CA LEU A 610 -20.15 -49.77 23.80
C LEU A 610 -19.09 -48.93 23.05
N CYS A 611 -18.82 -49.28 21.80
CA CYS A 611 -17.95 -48.52 20.89
C CYS A 611 -18.37 -48.68 19.42
N LEU A 612 -17.73 -47.92 18.53
CA LEU A 612 -18.08 -47.90 17.11
C LEU A 612 -18.02 -49.30 16.45
N GLY A 613 -17.04 -50.13 16.80
CA GLY A 613 -16.95 -51.51 16.27
C GLY A 613 -18.01 -52.48 16.79
N THR A 614 -18.60 -52.22 17.97
CA THR A 614 -19.74 -53.00 18.49
C THR A 614 -21.07 -52.55 17.89
N LEU A 615 -21.21 -51.25 17.61
CA LEU A 615 -22.39 -50.67 16.97
C LEU A 615 -22.43 -51.00 15.48
N PHE A 616 -21.27 -51.03 14.83
CA PHE A 616 -21.10 -51.30 13.40
C PHE A 616 -20.03 -52.38 13.20
N PRO A 617 -20.42 -53.67 13.30
CA PRO A 617 -19.50 -54.79 13.12
C PRO A 617 -18.86 -54.81 11.71
N GLU A 618 -19.56 -54.25 10.72
CA GLU A 618 -19.05 -54.01 9.35
C GLU A 618 -17.73 -53.24 9.36
N LEU A 619 -17.64 -52.18 10.17
CA LEU A 619 -16.45 -51.35 10.30
C LEU A 619 -15.28 -52.14 10.89
N LYS A 620 -15.56 -53.00 11.88
CA LYS A 620 -14.58 -53.88 12.52
C LYS A 620 -14.06 -54.95 11.55
N THR A 621 -14.91 -55.47 10.66
CA THR A 621 -14.48 -56.46 9.66
C THR A 621 -13.58 -55.86 8.57
N GLN A 622 -13.80 -54.59 8.20
CA GLN A 622 -13.03 -53.94 7.13
C GLN A 622 -11.74 -53.28 7.62
N LEU A 623 -11.75 -52.66 8.80
CA LEU A 623 -10.59 -51.95 9.34
C LEU A 623 -9.74 -52.81 10.29
N GLY A 624 -10.28 -53.94 10.78
CA GLY A 624 -9.64 -54.71 11.84
C GLY A 624 -9.71 -54.02 13.21
N PRO A 625 -8.99 -54.52 14.24
CA PRO A 625 -8.96 -53.94 15.57
C PRO A 625 -8.03 -52.72 15.63
N THR A 626 -8.59 -51.52 15.57
CA THR A 626 -7.85 -50.26 15.51
C THR A 626 -8.56 -49.13 16.26
N LYS A 627 -7.79 -48.08 16.59
CA LYS A 627 -8.34 -46.81 17.08
C LYS A 627 -8.50 -45.84 15.92
N LEU A 628 -9.59 -45.09 15.90
CA LEU A 628 -9.84 -44.07 14.91
C LEU A 628 -9.52 -42.68 15.51
N VAL A 629 -8.90 -41.83 14.70
CA VAL A 629 -8.63 -40.44 15.03
C VAL A 629 -9.50 -39.58 14.12
N VAL A 630 -10.22 -38.63 14.71
CA VAL A 630 -11.03 -37.69 13.95
C VAL A 630 -10.27 -36.38 13.88
N GLU A 631 -10.02 -35.91 12.66
CA GLU A 631 -9.48 -34.60 12.40
C GLU A 631 -10.60 -33.70 11.87
N VAL A 632 -10.76 -32.53 12.49
CA VAL A 632 -11.68 -31.50 12.02
C VAL A 632 -10.85 -30.35 11.50
N LYS A 633 -11.06 -29.95 10.25
CA LYS A 633 -10.40 -28.76 9.66
C LYS A 633 -11.37 -27.93 8.82
N THR A 634 -11.10 -26.64 8.69
CA THR A 634 -11.92 -25.78 7.82
C THR A 634 -11.53 -25.93 6.35
N LEU A 635 -12.51 -26.09 5.45
CA LEU A 635 -12.29 -26.15 3.99
C LEU A 635 -12.18 -24.75 3.39
N SER A 636 -12.86 -23.78 4.00
CA SER A 636 -12.78 -22.37 3.67
C SER A 636 -12.81 -21.53 4.94
N ALA A 637 -12.24 -20.33 4.90
CA ALA A 637 -12.32 -19.39 6.01
C ALA A 637 -13.78 -19.15 6.44
N PRO A 638 -14.11 -19.30 7.74
CA PRO A 638 -15.46 -19.09 8.22
C PRO A 638 -15.89 -17.64 8.00
N ILE A 639 -17.15 -17.44 7.64
CA ILE A 639 -17.70 -16.10 7.36
C ILE A 639 -18.43 -15.59 8.60
N ILE A 640 -18.01 -14.45 9.14
CA ILE A 640 -18.60 -13.84 10.33
C ILE A 640 -19.53 -12.71 9.89
N ARG A 641 -20.76 -12.70 10.42
CA ARG A 641 -21.76 -11.64 10.24
C ARG A 641 -22.23 -11.14 11.58
N LEU A 642 -22.20 -9.83 11.76
CA LEU A 642 -22.65 -9.17 12.99
C LEU A 642 -24.00 -8.51 12.74
N LEU A 643 -25.01 -8.95 13.48
CA LEU A 643 -26.34 -8.35 13.53
C LEU A 643 -26.57 -7.81 14.94
N GLU A 644 -27.58 -6.95 15.12
CA GLU A 644 -27.89 -6.40 16.44
C GLU A 644 -28.08 -7.52 17.48
N ASP A 645 -27.28 -7.45 18.56
CA ASP A 645 -27.20 -8.41 19.67
C ASP A 645 -26.80 -9.86 19.31
N ARG A 646 -26.47 -10.16 18.05
CA ARG A 646 -26.20 -11.53 17.60
C ARG A 646 -25.08 -11.59 16.57
N ALA A 647 -24.15 -12.52 16.75
CA ALA A 647 -23.14 -12.84 15.75
C ALA A 647 -23.43 -14.21 15.12
N PHE A 648 -23.38 -14.28 13.79
CA PHE A 648 -23.53 -15.51 13.03
C PHE A 648 -22.21 -15.88 12.35
N VAL A 649 -21.89 -17.17 12.36
CA VAL A 649 -20.70 -17.72 11.72
C VAL A 649 -21.14 -18.80 10.75
N PHE A 650 -20.77 -18.65 9.48
CA PHE A 650 -20.99 -19.67 8.47
C PHE A 650 -19.72 -20.50 8.35
N ILE A 651 -19.83 -21.78 8.64
CA ILE A 651 -18.69 -22.70 8.74
C ILE A 651 -18.80 -23.69 7.58
N ASN A 652 -17.69 -23.89 6.89
CA ASN A 652 -17.51 -25.02 5.99
C ASN A 652 -16.22 -25.75 6.37
N SER A 653 -16.37 -27.00 6.81
CA SER A 653 -15.32 -27.81 7.41
C SER A 653 -15.35 -29.23 6.88
N SER A 654 -14.20 -29.90 6.87
CA SER A 654 -14.13 -31.34 6.70
C SER A 654 -13.85 -32.02 8.04
N VAL A 655 -14.57 -33.11 8.26
CA VAL A 655 -14.35 -34.07 9.33
C VAL A 655 -13.79 -35.33 8.69
N GLU A 656 -12.52 -35.60 8.93
CA GLU A 656 -11.75 -36.69 8.34
C GLU A 656 -11.44 -37.73 9.41
N ILE A 657 -11.72 -39.00 9.11
CA ILE A 657 -11.50 -40.11 10.03
C ILE A 657 -10.31 -40.92 9.54
N PHE A 658 -9.29 -41.04 10.39
CA PHE A 658 -8.05 -41.76 10.12
C PHE A 658 -7.93 -43.01 10.99
N ASP A 659 -7.28 -44.04 10.44
CA ASP A 659 -6.87 -45.22 11.20
C ASP A 659 -5.53 -44.95 11.92
N SER A 660 -5.52 -45.03 13.25
CA SER A 660 -4.31 -44.80 14.07
C SER A 660 -3.13 -45.72 13.72
N ASN A 661 -3.37 -46.93 13.20
CA ASN A 661 -2.29 -47.84 12.82
C ASN A 661 -1.51 -47.33 11.60
N SER A 662 -2.19 -46.64 10.67
CA SER A 662 -1.54 -45.98 9.53
C SER A 662 -0.63 -44.83 10.00
N LEU A 663 -1.03 -44.10 11.04
CA LEU A 663 -0.25 -43.01 11.66
C LEU A 663 0.98 -43.49 12.45
N ASN A 664 0.93 -44.68 13.06
CA ASN A 664 2.01 -45.17 13.93
C ASN A 664 3.20 -45.78 13.17
N SER A 665 3.03 -46.25 11.93
CA SER A 665 4.11 -46.89 11.15
C SER A 665 5.27 -45.96 10.75
N ILE A 666 5.10 -44.64 10.91
CA ILE A 666 6.15 -43.62 10.66
C ILE A 666 6.79 -43.14 11.97
N ARG A 667 6.10 -43.25 13.11
CA ARG A 667 6.67 -42.90 14.42
C ARG A 667 7.94 -43.69 14.77
N GLU A 668 8.17 -44.86 14.16
CA GLU A 668 9.43 -45.62 14.36
C GLU A 668 10.58 -45.17 13.45
N ASN A 669 10.32 -44.45 12.36
CA ASN A 669 11.36 -44.08 11.39
C ASN A 669 11.83 -42.61 11.48
N ASP A 670 11.06 -41.71 12.11
CA ASP A 670 11.39 -40.27 12.21
C ASP A 670 11.92 -39.82 13.58
N ILE A 671 12.25 -40.73 14.51
CA ILE A 671 12.87 -40.41 15.83
C ILE A 671 14.37 -40.14 15.68
N ILE A 672 14.76 -39.21 14.82
CA ILE A 672 16.14 -38.68 14.80
C ILE A 672 16.19 -37.18 15.15
N ASP A 673 15.10 -36.42 15.09
CA ASP A 673 15.11 -35.02 15.51
C ASP A 673 14.00 -34.70 16.54
N ASN A 674 14.42 -34.30 17.74
CA ASN A 674 13.61 -34.08 18.95
C ASN A 674 12.66 -32.85 18.91
N ASN A 675 12.14 -32.45 17.75
CA ASN A 675 11.10 -31.42 17.66
C ASN A 675 9.79 -32.07 17.23
N ILE A 676 9.09 -32.68 18.20
CA ILE A 676 7.73 -33.19 18.02
C ILE A 676 6.78 -32.01 18.16
N ASP A 677 6.57 -31.29 17.07
CA ASP A 677 5.36 -30.51 16.84
C ASP A 677 5.06 -30.55 15.34
N ILE A 678 3.85 -31.00 15.01
CA ILE A 678 3.25 -31.05 13.66
C ILE A 678 3.73 -32.23 12.78
N ILE A 679 3.21 -33.43 13.05
CA ILE A 679 3.11 -34.48 12.03
C ILE A 679 2.10 -33.99 10.99
N ASN A 680 2.58 -33.57 9.81
CA ASN A 680 1.73 -33.25 8.66
C ASN A 680 1.10 -34.55 8.10
N PRO A 681 -0.22 -34.79 8.22
CA PRO A 681 -0.92 -35.96 7.68
C PRO A 681 -1.09 -35.93 6.15
N ILE A 682 -0.23 -35.19 5.43
CA ILE A 682 -0.35 -34.92 3.98
C ILE A 682 -0.14 -36.21 3.14
N LEU A 683 0.29 -37.32 3.76
CA LEU A 683 0.54 -38.58 3.06
C LEU A 683 -0.52 -39.67 3.25
N PHE A 684 -1.55 -39.46 4.08
CA PHE A 684 -2.54 -40.48 4.35
C PHE A 684 -3.91 -40.07 3.83
N ASP A 685 -4.49 -40.95 3.02
CA ASP A 685 -5.87 -40.78 2.59
C ASP A 685 -6.80 -41.15 3.78
N PRO A 686 -7.81 -40.32 4.08
CA PRO A 686 -8.77 -40.62 5.14
C PRO A 686 -9.60 -41.88 4.81
N VAL A 687 -10.04 -42.58 5.86
CA VAL A 687 -10.95 -43.73 5.73
C VAL A 687 -12.33 -43.24 5.26
N ILE A 688 -12.79 -42.14 5.86
CA ILE A 688 -14.01 -41.42 5.50
C ILE A 688 -13.71 -39.92 5.60
N SER A 689 -14.12 -39.16 4.59
CA SER A 689 -14.10 -37.69 4.61
C SER A 689 -15.52 -37.15 4.48
N ILE A 690 -15.91 -36.28 5.43
CA ILE A 690 -17.26 -35.71 5.52
C ILE A 690 -17.15 -34.19 5.47
N GLU A 691 -17.81 -33.56 4.50
CA GLU A 691 -18.00 -32.11 4.47
C GLU A 691 -19.18 -31.74 5.38
N VAL A 692 -18.92 -30.89 6.37
CA VAL A 692 -19.92 -30.31 7.26
C VAL A 692 -20.00 -28.83 6.96
N SER A 693 -21.17 -28.39 6.50
CA SER A 693 -21.49 -26.99 6.24
C SER A 693 -22.69 -26.55 7.06
N GLY A 694 -22.64 -25.37 7.65
CA GLY A 694 -23.71 -24.91 8.54
C GLY A 694 -23.60 -23.45 8.93
N GLU A 695 -24.64 -22.99 9.63
CA GLU A 695 -24.70 -21.70 10.28
C GLU A 695 -24.50 -21.90 11.79
N ALA A 696 -23.92 -20.95 12.48
CA ALA A 696 -23.70 -21.05 13.91
C ALA A 696 -23.92 -19.69 14.57
N GLU A 697 -24.53 -19.68 15.74
CA GLU A 697 -24.71 -18.47 16.54
C GLU A 697 -23.56 -18.36 17.54
N LEU A 698 -22.80 -17.27 17.46
CA LEU A 698 -21.65 -16.97 18.29
C LEU A 698 -22.08 -16.13 19.50
N PHE A 699 -21.92 -16.71 20.68
CA PHE A 699 -22.10 -16.04 21.97
C PHE A 699 -20.72 -15.65 22.49
N ILE A 700 -20.48 -14.34 22.61
CA ILE A 700 -19.22 -13.81 23.15
C ILE A 700 -19.51 -13.21 24.51
N GLN A 701 -18.73 -13.60 25.52
CA GLN A 701 -18.89 -13.13 26.88
C GLN A 701 -17.54 -12.79 27.51
N ILE A 702 -17.59 -11.91 28.51
CA ILE A 702 -16.44 -11.56 29.34
C ILE A 702 -16.66 -12.21 30.70
N GLU A 703 -15.84 -13.19 31.04
CA GLU A 703 -15.82 -13.86 32.35
C GLU A 703 -14.41 -13.71 32.93
N GLU A 704 -14.28 -13.26 34.18
CA GLU A 704 -12.99 -13.13 34.87
C GLU A 704 -11.90 -12.36 34.07
N ARG A 705 -12.30 -11.28 33.37
CA ARG A 705 -11.42 -10.47 32.48
C ARG A 705 -10.88 -11.24 31.27
N LYS A 706 -11.52 -12.36 30.92
CA LYS A 706 -11.24 -13.18 29.76
C LYS A 706 -12.40 -13.08 28.77
N LEU A 707 -12.09 -12.67 27.54
CA LEU A 707 -13.02 -12.70 26.43
C LEU A 707 -13.09 -14.13 25.90
N SER A 708 -14.23 -14.79 26.08
CA SER A 708 -14.47 -16.16 25.61
C SER A 708 -15.66 -16.21 24.66
N GLY A 709 -15.62 -17.18 23.74
CA GLY A 709 -16.70 -17.41 22.78
C GLY A 709 -17.27 -18.82 22.93
N ASN A 710 -18.56 -18.96 22.68
CA ASN A 710 -19.22 -20.24 22.49
C ASN A 710 -20.04 -20.19 21.20
N LEU A 711 -20.03 -21.26 20.42
CA LEU A 711 -20.78 -21.38 19.17
C LEU A 711 -21.87 -22.43 19.34
N LYS A 712 -23.09 -22.06 18.95
CA LYS A 712 -24.21 -22.99 18.86
C LYS A 712 -24.55 -23.24 17.40
N LEU A 713 -24.31 -24.45 16.92
CA LEU A 713 -24.59 -24.81 15.54
C LEU A 713 -26.11 -24.79 15.26
N ARG A 714 -26.48 -24.29 14.07
CA ARG A 714 -27.85 -24.22 13.52
C ARG A 714 -27.82 -24.65 12.05
N ASN A 715 -28.86 -25.35 11.60
CA ASN A 715 -29.01 -25.70 10.18
C ASN A 715 -27.78 -26.38 9.55
N THR A 716 -27.15 -27.31 10.27
CA THR A 716 -25.97 -28.05 9.78
C THR A 716 -26.37 -29.13 8.77
N LYS A 717 -25.58 -29.26 7.71
CA LYS A 717 -25.67 -30.32 6.72
C LYS A 717 -24.30 -31.00 6.62
N ALA A 718 -24.32 -32.31 6.67
CA ALA A 718 -23.12 -33.12 6.53
C ALA A 718 -23.27 -34.05 5.32
N ILE A 719 -22.26 -34.08 4.45
CA ILE A 719 -22.24 -34.82 3.19
C ILE A 719 -20.93 -35.59 3.11
N VAL A 720 -21.00 -36.88 2.75
CA VAL A 720 -19.79 -37.69 2.56
C VAL A 720 -19.12 -37.28 1.24
N LEU A 721 -17.84 -36.90 1.30
CA LEU A 721 -17.02 -36.58 0.12
C LEU A 721 -16.40 -37.85 -0.48
N GLU A 722 -15.78 -38.66 0.38
CA GLU A 722 -15.04 -39.86 -0.01
C GLU A 722 -15.13 -40.92 1.10
N SER A 723 -15.25 -42.19 0.71
CA SER A 723 -15.24 -43.34 1.61
C SER A 723 -14.49 -44.49 0.97
N LYS A 724 -13.47 -45.02 1.67
CA LYS A 724 -12.73 -46.21 1.24
C LYS A 724 -13.42 -47.51 1.59
N LEU A 725 -14.49 -47.44 2.37
CA LEU A 725 -15.25 -48.59 2.82
C LEU A 725 -16.25 -48.97 1.73
N THR A 726 -15.91 -50.00 0.95
CA THR A 726 -16.80 -50.64 -0.03
C THR A 726 -17.72 -51.58 0.75
N ASP A 727 -19.03 -51.34 0.79
CA ASP A 727 -20.07 -52.17 1.45
C ASP A 727 -20.56 -51.73 2.85
N MET A 728 -20.56 -50.43 3.17
CA MET A 728 -21.27 -49.96 4.37
C MET A 728 -22.78 -49.80 4.14
N SER A 729 -23.57 -50.15 5.15
CA SER A 729 -25.01 -49.87 5.14
C SER A 729 -25.26 -48.35 5.15
N GLN A 730 -26.31 -47.89 4.45
CA GLN A 730 -26.69 -46.47 4.45
C GLN A 730 -26.94 -45.94 5.87
N LYS A 731 -27.48 -46.79 6.77
CA LYS A 731 -27.70 -46.43 8.19
C LYS A 731 -26.39 -46.18 8.94
N THR A 732 -25.35 -46.96 8.64
CA THR A 732 -24.00 -46.79 9.20
C THR A 732 -23.41 -45.46 8.75
N ILE A 733 -23.54 -45.15 7.45
CA ILE A 733 -23.08 -43.88 6.88
C ILE A 733 -23.83 -42.70 7.51
N ASP A 734 -25.16 -42.75 7.53
CA ASP A 734 -26.00 -41.67 8.08
C ASP A 734 -25.69 -41.43 9.58
N PHE A 735 -25.36 -42.49 10.34
CA PHE A 735 -24.96 -42.35 11.74
C PHE A 735 -23.60 -41.66 11.89
N ILE A 736 -22.58 -42.06 11.11
CA ILE A 736 -21.25 -41.42 11.15
C ILE A 736 -21.36 -39.96 10.73
N VAL A 737 -22.18 -39.66 9.72
CA VAL A 737 -22.51 -38.29 9.28
C VAL A 737 -23.18 -37.50 10.41
N ASN A 738 -24.12 -38.08 11.15
CA ASN A 738 -24.75 -37.41 12.30
C ASN A 738 -23.79 -37.19 13.48
N LEU A 739 -22.81 -38.09 13.66
CA LEU A 739 -21.75 -37.93 14.68
C LEU A 739 -20.75 -36.82 14.33
N SER A 740 -20.62 -36.42 13.06
CA SER A 740 -19.67 -35.38 12.64
C SER A 740 -19.98 -34.00 13.25
N VAL A 741 -21.26 -33.72 13.55
CA VAL A 741 -21.70 -32.44 14.11
C VAL A 741 -21.21 -32.25 15.56
N PRO A 742 -21.42 -33.19 16.51
CA PRO A 742 -20.82 -33.10 17.85
C PRO A 742 -19.29 -32.94 17.84
N PHE A 743 -18.57 -33.64 16.95
CA PHE A 743 -17.12 -33.47 16.85
C PHE A 743 -16.73 -32.05 16.40
N LEU A 744 -17.51 -31.47 15.49
CA LEU A 744 -17.32 -30.08 15.09
C LEU A 744 -17.60 -29.12 16.26
N GLU A 745 -18.64 -29.35 17.06
CA GLU A 745 -18.95 -28.54 18.25
C GLU A 745 -17.81 -28.58 19.29
N ASP A 746 -17.33 -29.78 19.62
CA ASP A 746 -16.24 -29.96 20.56
C ASP A 746 -14.95 -29.29 20.02
N ALA A 747 -14.65 -29.45 18.73
CA ALA A 747 -13.47 -28.85 18.10
C ALA A 747 -13.52 -27.31 18.18
N ILE A 748 -14.68 -26.74 17.90
CA ILE A 748 -14.92 -25.31 18.01
C ILE A 748 -14.75 -24.82 19.46
N GLN A 749 -15.24 -25.57 20.44
CA GLN A 749 -15.11 -25.21 21.85
C GLN A 749 -13.66 -25.16 22.31
N VAL A 750 -12.78 -26.03 21.80
CA VAL A 750 -11.34 -25.97 22.06
C VAL A 750 -10.76 -24.63 21.57
N PHE A 751 -11.16 -24.15 20.40
CA PHE A 751 -10.63 -22.89 19.85
C PHE A 751 -11.16 -21.63 20.55
N LEU A 752 -12.46 -21.57 20.82
CA LEU A 752 -13.08 -20.35 21.37
C LEU A 752 -13.11 -20.32 22.91
N GLY A 753 -13.01 -21.48 23.56
CA GLY A 753 -13.01 -21.61 25.02
C GLY A 753 -11.69 -21.19 25.67
N GLU A 754 -10.56 -21.28 24.95
CA GLU A 754 -9.27 -20.80 25.45
C GLU A 754 -9.24 -19.28 25.65
N GLY A 755 -10.09 -18.52 24.95
CA GLY A 755 -10.31 -17.08 25.10
C GLY A 755 -9.05 -16.20 25.02
N THR A 756 -9.23 -14.90 25.27
CA THR A 756 -8.13 -13.92 25.27
C THR A 756 -8.26 -13.02 26.49
N GLN A 757 -7.16 -12.67 27.17
CA GLN A 757 -7.23 -11.75 28.30
C GLN A 757 -7.48 -10.32 27.81
N ILE A 758 -8.36 -9.60 28.49
CA ILE A 758 -8.67 -8.20 28.15
C ILE A 758 -7.44 -7.30 28.34
N ASP A 759 -6.57 -7.66 29.27
CA ASP A 759 -5.32 -6.94 29.53
C ASP A 759 -4.36 -7.01 28.35
N ASP A 760 -4.41 -8.07 27.54
CA ASP A 760 -3.64 -8.16 26.29
C ASP A 760 -4.15 -7.18 25.23
N ILE A 761 -5.45 -6.85 25.27
CA ILE A 761 -6.11 -5.94 24.32
C ILE A 761 -5.83 -4.48 24.64
N PHE A 762 -5.95 -4.06 25.91
CA PHE A 762 -5.75 -2.66 26.29
C PHE A 762 -4.34 -2.35 26.80
N LYS A 763 -3.57 -3.36 27.23
CA LYS A 763 -2.26 -3.24 27.91
C LYS A 763 -2.26 -2.35 29.15
N VAL A 764 -3.45 -2.02 29.65
CA VAL A 764 -3.69 -1.19 30.82
C VAL A 764 -4.78 -1.84 31.65
N ASN A 765 -4.70 -1.67 32.97
CA ASN A 765 -5.69 -2.25 33.86
C ASN A 765 -7.05 -1.60 33.60
N THR A 766 -8.03 -2.45 33.30
CA THR A 766 -9.41 -2.11 32.97
C THR A 766 -10.35 -2.53 34.09
N ARG A 767 -11.50 -1.85 34.19
CA ARG A 767 -12.61 -2.21 35.09
C ARG A 767 -13.95 -1.94 34.41
N ASN A 768 -14.98 -2.68 34.85
CA ASN A 768 -16.36 -2.55 34.39
C ASN A 768 -16.51 -2.71 32.87
N GLU A 769 -15.91 -3.77 32.34
CA GLU A 769 -15.90 -4.11 30.94
C GLU A 769 -17.30 -4.55 30.49
N THR A 770 -17.76 -4.02 29.36
CA THR A 770 -19.04 -4.39 28.76
C THR A 770 -18.88 -4.61 27.27
N LEU A 771 -19.32 -5.76 26.77
CA LEU A 771 -19.29 -6.12 25.36
C LEU A 771 -20.71 -6.08 24.78
N THR A 772 -20.88 -5.37 23.67
CA THR A 772 -22.15 -5.33 22.93
C THR A 772 -21.89 -5.57 21.44
N ILE A 773 -22.80 -6.28 20.78
CA ILE A 773 -22.72 -6.58 19.35
C ILE A 773 -23.74 -5.72 18.63
N HIS A 774 -23.30 -4.98 17.62
CA HIS A 774 -24.14 -4.15 16.77
C HIS A 774 -24.08 -4.63 15.33
N ASP A 775 -25.01 -4.16 14.50
CA ASP A 775 -24.96 -4.38 13.06
C ASP A 775 -23.62 -3.90 12.47
N GLY A 776 -22.81 -4.85 12.00
CA GLY A 776 -21.51 -4.62 11.36
C GLY A 776 -20.30 -4.37 12.27
N PHE A 777 -20.43 -4.32 13.61
CA PHE A 777 -19.28 -4.14 14.51
C PHE A 777 -19.53 -4.64 15.95
N ILE A 778 -18.43 -4.98 16.64
CA ILE A 778 -18.42 -5.27 18.08
C ILE A 778 -17.95 -4.01 18.82
N ARG A 779 -18.61 -3.69 19.93
CA ARG A 779 -18.25 -2.58 20.82
C ARG A 779 -17.87 -3.12 22.19
N LEU A 780 -16.67 -2.79 22.64
CA LEU A 780 -16.16 -3.09 23.98
C LEU A 780 -15.95 -1.79 24.74
N GLN A 781 -16.64 -1.58 25.85
CA GLN A 781 -16.53 -0.37 26.67
C GLN A 781 -15.86 -0.70 28.00
N THR A 782 -15.02 0.20 28.51
CA THR A 782 -14.28 -0.02 29.76
C THR A 782 -13.86 1.28 30.44
N ASP A 783 -13.65 1.23 31.76
CA ASP A 783 -13.04 2.29 32.56
C ASP A 783 -11.55 1.96 32.79
N LEU A 784 -10.67 2.94 32.59
CA LEU A 784 -9.24 2.76 32.80
C LEU A 784 -8.87 2.99 34.27
N THR A 785 -7.98 2.16 34.80
CA THR A 785 -7.38 2.35 36.13
C THR A 785 -5.91 2.68 36.03
N MET A 786 -5.51 3.76 36.69
CA MET A 786 -4.26 4.47 36.40
C MET A 786 -3.17 4.24 37.45
N GLU A 787 -3.20 3.11 38.18
CA GLU A 787 -2.41 2.95 39.41
C GLU A 787 -0.89 2.75 39.22
N HIS A 788 -0.35 2.51 38.01
CA HIS A 788 1.09 2.15 37.84
C HIS A 788 1.79 2.63 36.54
N PHE A 789 1.43 3.77 35.96
CA PHE A 789 1.98 4.19 34.66
C PHE A 789 3.32 4.98 34.68
N LEU A 790 3.87 5.27 35.87
CA LEU A 790 5.02 6.16 36.04
C LEU A 790 6.37 5.46 36.23
N ASP A 791 6.40 4.13 36.19
CA ASP A 791 7.65 3.35 36.26
C ASP A 791 8.34 3.18 34.88
#